data_AF-A0A1B6C4B6-F1
#
_entry.id   AF-A0A1B6C4B6-F1
#
_cell.length_a   1.000
_cell.length_b   1.000
_cell.length_c   1.000
_cell.angle_alpha   90.00
_cell.angle_beta   90.00
_cell.angle_gamma   90.00
#
_symmetry.space_group_name_H-M   'P 1'
#
loop_
_entity.id
_entity.type
_entity.pdbx_description
1 polymer ?
#
loop_
_entity_poly.entity_id
_entity_poly.type
_entity_poly.pdbx_seq_one_letter_code
_entity_poly.pdbx_strand_id
1 'polypeptide(L)'
;YITNREQTQEQIVQHNALLTDIQSYQSTLDDLKAKGHRQIDRYISTSPNIRPTIEHQLSNVQESYNSLLHTARQIKTRLDESLAKFQEYEDTLESIMTNLDEYEPLVMQDIDSGLNLSQTQKELDMTRTLHNKLQGEKSRLAVAVQACEAAAACISRPSSPQDTAHAPIPDREIAVRVRLEDLIDQSNAPDEEPTTIRMQKLVKRLQSEGFIDKLNNMIVQVQVRLSGLSSSVSELEEKDKQLTQLAKWIQDQLTQVTEWRSRPAKLRSDAARSELTAMQELLSNVGDKKLKLTTELTPSDEGQLEQQLDTLEELLMDTLAKKQSEQVLIEEYRKTAQVTQNWLDTVGKRLDALEKGSGLDCQHKLTTLAEIGMEFNENALPKVELVKTMANQVIAVVSNLDSQQVEEQLKAVERRYNDIAKRIQRKAQVLSMTHKSLESAQQEINQAREWVQEKMSFVQCPPPLGYENKATEERAQLLKTLLKEAEGKQVLVESVEKRISALHSELEPSEIQHLEAVLLRQLESEVAELCTALRGELDRVGNAAQERKIFEDNLSEARNKLRAMASQDLDPAKEHPLTASAIEKELNNFKGFEISLKNYGETELSPLQKQANALMKDCDDADRSKLQAIVQGLLKEYEGLQKKTHNKVICFADLLAVRKKFETDIEKCQHWMNEAEVALSAELRTSNLELIQEQLN
;
A
#
# COMPACT_ATOMS: atom_id res chain seq x y z
N TYR A 1 -10.37 -67.17 -6.36
CA TYR A 1 -9.02 -67.48 -5.84
C TYR A 1 -8.14 -67.62 -7.07
N ILE A 2 -6.99 -66.93 -7.15
CA ILE A 2 -6.11 -67.00 -8.32
C ILE A 2 -5.05 -68.05 -8.02
N THR A 3 -4.98 -69.09 -8.85
CA THR A 3 -4.19 -70.31 -8.59
C THR A 3 -3.20 -70.65 -9.69
N ASN A 4 -3.28 -69.99 -10.84
CA ASN A 4 -2.46 -70.32 -11.99
C ASN A 4 -2.18 -69.09 -12.86
N ARG A 5 -1.28 -69.27 -13.84
CA ARG A 5 -0.83 -68.23 -14.76
C ARG A 5 -1.98 -67.63 -15.59
N GLU A 6 -2.86 -68.47 -16.12
CA GLU A 6 -3.96 -68.07 -17.00
C GLU A 6 -4.95 -67.14 -16.26
N GLN A 7 -5.35 -67.52 -15.05
CA GLN A 7 -6.21 -66.69 -14.19
C GLN A 7 -5.55 -65.36 -13.81
N THR A 8 -4.23 -65.35 -13.59
CA THR A 8 -3.47 -64.12 -13.30
C THR A 8 -3.46 -63.19 -14.52
N GLN A 9 -3.28 -63.74 -15.72
CA GLN A 9 -3.31 -63.00 -16.98
C GLN A 9 -4.68 -62.39 -17.27
N GLU A 10 -5.77 -63.13 -17.05
CA GLU A 10 -7.14 -62.61 -17.19
C GLU A 10 -7.41 -61.47 -16.21
N GLN A 11 -6.95 -61.59 -14.96
CA GLN A 11 -7.09 -60.54 -13.96
C GLN A 11 -6.28 -59.28 -14.31
N ILE A 12 -5.09 -59.43 -14.90
CA ILE A 12 -4.31 -58.28 -15.40
C ILE A 12 -5.09 -57.54 -16.50
N VAL A 13 -5.76 -58.26 -17.41
CA VAL A 13 -6.57 -57.63 -18.47
C VAL A 13 -7.75 -56.84 -17.86
N GLN A 14 -8.50 -57.46 -16.95
CA GLN A 14 -9.61 -56.80 -16.25
C GLN A 14 -9.14 -55.57 -15.45
N HIS A 15 -8.03 -55.70 -14.75
CA HIS A 15 -7.48 -54.62 -13.94
C HIS A 15 -6.86 -53.49 -14.76
N ASN A 16 -6.29 -53.78 -15.93
CA ASN A 16 -5.82 -52.75 -16.87
C ASN A 16 -6.99 -51.94 -17.43
N ALA A 17 -8.12 -52.56 -17.76
CA ALA A 17 -9.33 -51.83 -18.17
C ALA A 17 -9.81 -50.87 -17.07
N LEU A 18 -9.90 -51.36 -15.82
CA LEU A 18 -10.23 -50.53 -14.66
C LEU A 18 -9.23 -49.39 -14.45
N LEU A 19 -7.94 -49.64 -14.66
CA LEU A 19 -6.89 -48.63 -14.52
C LEU A 19 -6.98 -47.56 -15.61
N THR A 20 -7.35 -47.93 -16.84
CA THR A 20 -7.68 -46.98 -17.92
C THR A 20 -8.90 -46.13 -17.57
N ASP A 21 -9.96 -46.74 -17.02
CA ASP A 21 -11.15 -46.00 -16.57
C ASP A 21 -10.80 -45.01 -15.46
N ILE A 22 -10.04 -45.44 -14.44
CA ILE A 22 -9.55 -44.55 -13.37
C ILE A 22 -8.73 -43.41 -13.98
N GLN A 23 -7.80 -43.68 -14.90
CA GLN A 23 -7.02 -42.61 -15.55
C GLN A 23 -7.89 -41.64 -16.35
N SER A 24 -8.97 -42.10 -16.98
CA SER A 24 -9.89 -41.24 -17.73
C SER A 24 -10.63 -40.23 -16.83
N TYR A 25 -10.87 -40.57 -15.56
CA TYR A 25 -11.49 -39.66 -14.58
C TYR A 25 -10.66 -38.42 -14.28
N GLN A 26 -9.37 -38.38 -14.64
CA GLN A 26 -8.56 -37.16 -14.58
C GLN A 26 -9.22 -36.01 -15.36
N SER A 27 -9.79 -36.29 -16.54
CA SER A 27 -10.47 -35.28 -17.35
C SER A 27 -11.72 -34.75 -16.66
N THR A 28 -12.47 -35.61 -15.96
CA THR A 28 -13.63 -35.20 -15.15
C THR A 28 -13.21 -34.34 -13.97
N LEU A 29 -12.07 -34.63 -13.33
CA LEU A 29 -11.51 -33.81 -12.25
C LEU A 29 -11.04 -32.45 -12.74
N ASP A 30 -10.44 -32.39 -13.93
CA ASP A 30 -9.98 -31.13 -14.52
C ASP A 30 -11.18 -30.22 -14.87
N ASP A 31 -12.28 -30.79 -15.38
CA ASP A 31 -13.55 -30.05 -15.57
C ASP A 31 -14.17 -29.59 -14.24
N LEU A 32 -14.17 -30.45 -13.21
CA LEU A 32 -14.64 -30.09 -11.87
C LEU A 32 -13.82 -28.93 -11.27
N LYS A 33 -12.49 -28.97 -11.40
CA LYS A 33 -11.60 -27.88 -10.98
C LYS A 33 -11.92 -26.61 -11.75
N ALA A 34 -12.06 -26.66 -13.07
CA ALA A 34 -12.40 -25.49 -13.88
C ALA A 34 -13.73 -24.86 -13.44
N LYS A 35 -14.75 -25.67 -13.16
CA LYS A 35 -16.03 -25.22 -12.61
C LYS A 35 -15.89 -24.61 -11.21
N GLY A 36 -15.10 -25.23 -10.33
CA GLY A 36 -14.79 -24.70 -9.00
C GLY A 36 -14.12 -23.33 -9.04
N HIS A 37 -13.10 -23.14 -9.89
CA HIS A 37 -12.42 -21.85 -10.04
C HIS A 37 -13.36 -20.76 -10.59
N ARG A 38 -14.20 -21.07 -11.60
CA ARG A 38 -15.21 -20.12 -12.09
C ARG A 38 -16.19 -19.69 -11.00
N GLN A 39 -16.55 -20.60 -10.09
CA GLN A 39 -17.43 -20.29 -8.98
C GLN A 39 -16.75 -19.39 -7.94
N ILE A 40 -15.45 -19.60 -7.69
CA ILE A 40 -14.63 -18.70 -6.86
C ILE A 40 -14.63 -17.30 -7.47
N ASP A 41 -14.25 -17.16 -8.75
CA ASP A 41 -14.17 -15.86 -9.43
C ASP A 41 -15.49 -15.10 -9.41
N ARG A 42 -16.62 -15.81 -9.55
CA ARG A 42 -17.96 -15.22 -9.59
C ARG A 42 -18.41 -14.63 -8.24
N TYR A 43 -18.05 -15.27 -7.13
CA TYR A 43 -18.65 -14.95 -5.82
C TYR A 43 -17.66 -14.40 -4.80
N ILE A 44 -16.36 -14.35 -5.10
CA ILE A 44 -15.34 -13.88 -4.17
C ILE A 44 -15.56 -12.44 -3.69
N SER A 45 -16.12 -11.58 -4.53
CA SER A 45 -16.45 -10.18 -4.19
C SER A 45 -17.58 -10.07 -3.17
N THR A 46 -18.52 -11.01 -3.18
CA THR A 46 -19.70 -11.05 -2.29
C THR A 46 -19.53 -11.98 -1.09
N SER A 47 -18.71 -13.02 -1.19
CA SER A 47 -18.48 -14.01 -0.13
C SER A 47 -17.03 -14.50 -0.17
N PRO A 48 -16.10 -13.82 0.54
CA PRO A 48 -14.68 -14.14 0.51
C PRO A 48 -14.34 -15.56 1.02
N ASN A 49 -15.16 -16.10 1.92
CA ASN A 49 -14.99 -17.44 2.49
C ASN A 49 -15.27 -18.58 1.49
N ILE A 50 -15.82 -18.28 0.32
CA ILE A 50 -16.11 -19.32 -0.69
C ILE A 50 -14.84 -19.93 -1.29
N ARG A 51 -13.76 -19.14 -1.40
CA ARG A 51 -12.45 -19.59 -1.93
C ARG A 51 -11.86 -20.73 -1.10
N PRO A 52 -11.59 -20.57 0.22
CA PRO A 52 -10.98 -21.64 1.00
C PRO A 52 -11.88 -22.89 1.09
N THR A 53 -13.20 -22.75 1.09
CA THR A 53 -14.11 -23.91 1.08
C THR A 53 -14.03 -24.72 -0.21
N ILE A 54 -14.08 -24.05 -1.38
CA ILE A 54 -14.01 -24.74 -2.67
C ILE A 54 -12.61 -25.32 -2.89
N GLU A 55 -11.54 -24.58 -2.58
CA GLU A 55 -10.16 -25.08 -2.70
C GLU A 55 -9.92 -26.32 -1.82
N HIS A 56 -10.44 -26.34 -0.59
CA HIS A 56 -10.35 -27.50 0.29
C HIS A 56 -11.11 -28.71 -0.26
N GLN A 57 -12.34 -28.51 -0.77
CA GLN A 57 -13.11 -29.59 -1.40
C GLN A 57 -12.41 -30.16 -2.65
N LEU A 58 -11.84 -29.30 -3.49
CA LEU A 58 -11.08 -29.72 -4.67
C LEU A 58 -9.81 -30.49 -4.28
N SER A 59 -9.11 -30.08 -3.21
CA SER A 59 -7.95 -30.80 -2.68
C SER A 59 -8.35 -32.20 -2.21
N ASN A 60 -9.39 -32.32 -1.39
CA ASN A 60 -9.85 -33.60 -0.83
C ASN A 60 -10.22 -34.61 -1.94
N VAL A 61 -10.89 -34.15 -3.00
CA VAL A 61 -11.25 -35.00 -4.14
C VAL A 61 -10.01 -35.40 -4.94
N GLN A 62 -9.04 -34.49 -5.13
CA GLN A 62 -7.79 -34.81 -5.81
C GLN A 62 -6.94 -35.82 -5.02
N GLU A 63 -6.87 -35.67 -3.70
CA GLU A 63 -6.18 -36.60 -2.81
C GLU A 63 -6.82 -37.98 -2.81
N SER A 64 -8.16 -38.04 -2.81
CA SER A 64 -8.92 -39.29 -2.93
C SER A 64 -8.64 -40.01 -4.26
N TYR A 65 -8.61 -39.27 -5.36
CA TYR A 65 -8.26 -39.79 -6.68
C TYR A 65 -6.82 -40.29 -6.75
N ASN A 66 -5.87 -39.50 -6.25
CA ASN A 66 -4.46 -39.88 -6.21
C ASN A 66 -4.25 -41.18 -5.41
N SER A 67 -4.96 -41.32 -4.29
CA SER A 67 -4.93 -42.53 -3.46
C SER A 67 -5.48 -43.74 -4.23
N LEU A 68 -6.63 -43.60 -4.89
CA LEU A 68 -7.23 -44.66 -5.70
C LEU A 68 -6.30 -45.09 -6.85
N LEU A 69 -5.73 -44.13 -7.57
CA LEU A 69 -4.80 -44.38 -8.68
C LEU A 69 -3.51 -45.07 -8.19
N HIS A 70 -2.99 -44.66 -7.03
CA HIS A 70 -1.84 -45.32 -6.41
C HIS A 70 -2.16 -46.78 -6.07
N THR A 71 -3.28 -47.04 -5.39
CA THR A 71 -3.71 -48.41 -5.05
C THR A 71 -3.90 -49.27 -6.30
N ALA A 72 -4.54 -48.72 -7.35
CA ALA A 72 -4.71 -49.43 -8.61
C ALA A 72 -3.37 -49.79 -9.27
N ARG A 73 -2.39 -48.88 -9.27
CA ARG A 73 -1.04 -49.16 -9.80
C ARG A 73 -0.33 -50.23 -8.98
N GLN A 74 -0.42 -50.19 -7.65
CA GLN A 74 0.20 -51.18 -6.76
C GLN A 74 -0.38 -52.59 -6.95
N ILE A 75 -1.70 -52.70 -7.16
CA ILE A 75 -2.34 -53.98 -7.48
C ILE A 75 -1.83 -54.52 -8.81
N LYS A 76 -1.69 -53.65 -9.83
CA LYS A 76 -1.13 -54.04 -11.13
C LYS A 76 0.29 -54.60 -10.98
N THR A 77 1.17 -53.89 -10.28
CA THR A 77 2.54 -54.34 -10.04
C THR A 77 2.58 -55.71 -9.36
N ARG A 78 1.73 -55.95 -8.35
CA ARG A 78 1.64 -57.26 -7.68
C ARG A 78 1.15 -58.38 -8.60
N LEU A 79 0.21 -58.09 -9.49
CA LEU A 79 -0.27 -59.06 -10.48
C LEU A 79 0.82 -59.39 -11.51
N ASP A 80 1.53 -58.38 -12.02
CA ASP A 80 2.63 -58.54 -12.98
C ASP A 80 3.79 -59.35 -12.35
N GLU A 81 4.14 -59.07 -11.08
CA GLU A 81 5.16 -59.82 -10.33
C GLU A 81 4.75 -61.29 -10.09
N SER A 82 3.47 -61.54 -9.79
CA SER A 82 2.96 -62.91 -9.59
C SER A 82 2.92 -63.68 -10.90
N LEU A 83 2.53 -63.04 -12.01
CA LEU A 83 2.56 -63.62 -13.35
C LEU A 83 3.98 -64.08 -13.73
N ALA A 84 4.98 -63.25 -13.47
CA ALA A 84 6.38 -63.59 -13.73
C ALA A 84 6.83 -64.84 -12.93
N LYS A 85 6.41 -64.95 -11.66
CA LYS A 85 6.73 -66.12 -10.82
C LYS A 85 6.03 -67.40 -11.29
N PHE A 86 4.79 -67.31 -11.76
CA PHE A 86 4.11 -68.46 -12.37
C PHE A 86 4.80 -68.91 -13.67
N GLN A 87 5.28 -67.98 -14.48
CA GLN A 87 6.05 -68.30 -15.68
C GLN A 87 7.37 -69.00 -15.34
N GLU A 88 8.13 -68.47 -14.37
CA GLU A 88 9.39 -69.07 -13.91
C GLU A 88 9.20 -70.50 -13.36
N TYR A 89 8.08 -70.74 -12.67
CA TYR A 89 7.71 -72.08 -12.22
C TYR A 89 7.39 -73.04 -13.38
N GLU A 90 6.61 -72.62 -14.38
CA GLU A 90 6.31 -73.44 -15.57
C GLU A 90 7.59 -73.75 -16.38
N ASP A 91 8.45 -72.75 -16.57
CA ASP A 91 9.74 -72.89 -17.25
C ASP A 91 10.67 -73.86 -16.50
N THR A 92 10.67 -73.81 -15.16
CA THR A 92 11.46 -74.72 -14.32
C THR A 92 10.97 -76.16 -14.41
N LEU A 93 9.65 -76.39 -14.40
CA LEU A 93 9.08 -77.72 -14.62
C LEU A 93 9.47 -78.30 -15.98
N GLU A 94 9.43 -77.47 -17.04
CA GLU A 94 9.81 -77.88 -18.39
C GLU A 94 11.31 -78.22 -18.50
N SER A 95 12.16 -77.42 -17.85
CA SER A 95 13.59 -77.71 -17.76
C SER A 95 13.88 -79.01 -17.01
N ILE A 96 13.18 -79.28 -15.89
CA ILE A 96 13.35 -80.54 -15.15
C ILE A 96 12.88 -81.72 -16.00
N MET A 97 11.73 -81.61 -16.68
CA MET A 97 11.25 -82.67 -17.59
C MET A 97 12.26 -83.00 -18.69
N THR A 98 12.86 -81.97 -19.31
CA THR A 98 13.88 -82.15 -20.36
C THR A 98 15.12 -82.86 -19.80
N ASN A 99 15.57 -82.49 -18.60
CA ASN A 99 16.70 -83.16 -17.94
C ASN A 99 16.38 -84.62 -17.60
N LEU A 100 15.15 -84.92 -17.18
CA LEU A 100 14.71 -86.29 -16.92
C LEU A 100 14.68 -87.14 -18.20
N ASP A 101 14.28 -86.58 -19.33
CA ASP A 101 14.35 -87.26 -20.64
C ASP A 101 15.79 -87.63 -21.03
N GLU A 102 16.79 -86.84 -20.62
CA GLU A 102 18.22 -87.15 -20.81
C GLU A 102 18.75 -88.18 -19.79
N TYR A 103 18.28 -88.14 -18.55
CA TYR A 103 18.79 -88.99 -17.45
C TYR A 103 18.19 -90.39 -17.46
N GLU A 104 16.92 -90.54 -17.84
CA GLU A 104 16.19 -91.81 -17.87
C GLU A 104 16.87 -92.93 -18.68
N PRO A 105 17.37 -92.71 -19.93
CA PRO A 105 18.07 -93.76 -20.67
C PRO A 105 19.42 -94.14 -20.05
N LEU A 106 20.05 -93.25 -19.29
CA LEU A 106 21.32 -93.51 -18.58
C LEU A 106 21.11 -94.32 -17.29
N VAL A 107 19.94 -94.19 -16.65
CA VAL A 107 19.55 -94.99 -15.48
C VAL A 107 19.12 -96.40 -15.91
N MET A 108 18.44 -96.54 -17.06
CA MET A 108 17.97 -97.84 -17.58
C MET A 108 19.05 -98.67 -18.31
N GLN A 109 20.29 -98.19 -18.37
CA GLN A 109 21.38 -98.92 -19.01
C GLN A 109 21.85 -100.09 -18.12
N ASP A 110 21.68 -101.33 -18.58
CA ASP A 110 22.09 -102.54 -17.85
C ASP A 110 23.60 -102.54 -17.54
N ILE A 111 23.95 -102.91 -16.30
CA ILE A 111 25.35 -103.11 -15.87
C ILE A 111 25.90 -104.35 -16.58
N ASP A 112 26.93 -104.18 -17.42
CA ASP A 112 27.52 -105.28 -18.19
C ASP A 112 28.20 -106.29 -17.25
N SER A 113 27.81 -107.56 -17.34
CA SER A 113 28.16 -108.61 -16.35
C SER A 113 29.59 -109.17 -16.52
N GLY A 114 30.47 -108.43 -17.21
CA GLY A 114 31.85 -108.82 -17.52
C GLY A 114 32.94 -107.79 -17.16
N LEU A 115 32.65 -106.81 -16.30
CA LEU A 115 33.55 -105.68 -16.04
C LEU A 115 34.69 -106.01 -15.05
N ASN A 116 35.86 -105.42 -15.29
CA ASN A 116 36.99 -105.48 -14.35
C ASN A 116 36.90 -104.37 -13.29
N LEU A 117 37.66 -104.50 -12.19
CA LEU A 117 37.63 -103.57 -11.04
C LEU A 117 37.77 -102.09 -11.42
N SER A 118 38.60 -101.75 -12.42
CA SER A 118 38.77 -100.35 -12.86
C SER A 118 37.56 -99.83 -13.63
N GLN A 119 36.83 -100.69 -14.34
CA GLN A 119 35.64 -100.32 -15.09
C GLN A 119 34.43 -100.20 -14.15
N THR A 120 34.28 -101.12 -13.19
CA THR A 120 33.24 -101.05 -12.15
C THR A 120 33.38 -99.79 -11.29
N GLN A 121 34.60 -99.35 -10.99
CA GLN A 121 34.84 -98.10 -10.24
C GLN A 121 34.40 -96.85 -11.04
N LYS A 122 34.62 -96.84 -12.37
CA LYS A 122 34.20 -95.74 -13.25
C LYS A 122 32.68 -95.69 -13.42
N GLU A 123 32.04 -96.85 -13.54
CA GLU A 123 30.58 -96.94 -13.56
C GLU A 123 29.97 -96.51 -12.24
N LEU A 124 30.51 -96.93 -11.10
CA LEU A 124 30.06 -96.48 -9.77
C LEU A 124 30.11 -94.95 -9.64
N ASP A 125 31.17 -94.31 -10.14
CA ASP A 125 31.35 -92.86 -10.10
C ASP A 125 30.36 -92.15 -11.05
N MET A 126 30.08 -92.74 -12.22
CA MET A 126 29.07 -92.26 -13.15
C MET A 126 27.67 -92.34 -12.54
N THR A 127 27.31 -93.47 -11.92
CA THR A 127 26.02 -93.68 -11.24
C THR A 127 25.86 -92.76 -10.03
N ARG A 128 26.92 -92.53 -9.23
CA ARG A 128 26.90 -91.53 -8.15
C ARG A 128 26.68 -90.11 -8.65
N THR A 129 27.34 -89.75 -9.75
CA THR A 129 27.18 -88.44 -10.38
C THR A 129 25.75 -88.25 -10.89
N LEU A 130 25.16 -89.29 -11.49
CA LEU A 130 23.78 -89.27 -11.99
C LEU A 130 22.76 -89.18 -10.83
N HIS A 131 22.95 -89.93 -9.74
CA HIS A 131 22.13 -89.83 -8.54
C HIS A 131 22.18 -88.44 -7.90
N ASN A 132 23.36 -87.82 -7.81
CA ASN A 132 23.50 -86.46 -7.30
C ASN A 132 22.78 -85.43 -8.19
N LYS A 133 22.77 -85.62 -9.51
CA LYS A 133 22.01 -84.78 -10.44
C LYS A 133 20.50 -84.93 -10.23
N LEU A 134 19.99 -86.17 -10.11
CA LEU A 134 18.56 -86.44 -9.82
C LEU A 134 18.12 -85.82 -8.48
N GLN A 135 18.94 -85.93 -7.43
CA GLN A 135 18.68 -85.29 -6.13
C GLN A 135 18.73 -83.76 -6.19
N GLY A 136 19.59 -83.21 -7.07
CA GLY A 136 19.63 -81.79 -7.40
C GLY A 136 18.33 -81.30 -8.06
N GLU A 137 17.82 -82.04 -9.05
CA GLU A 137 16.54 -81.71 -9.70
C GLU A 137 15.35 -81.82 -8.73
N LYS A 138 15.34 -82.81 -7.83
CA LYS A 138 14.35 -82.93 -6.73
C LYS A 138 14.35 -81.69 -5.82
N SER A 139 15.53 -81.17 -5.49
CA SER A 139 15.67 -79.96 -4.66
C SER A 139 15.21 -78.71 -5.42
N ARG A 140 15.53 -78.60 -6.72
CA ARG A 140 15.07 -77.52 -7.61
C ARG A 140 13.54 -77.47 -7.73
N LEU A 141 12.90 -78.63 -7.85
CA LEU A 141 11.44 -78.76 -7.87
C LEU A 141 10.81 -78.21 -6.59
N ALA A 142 11.35 -78.57 -5.42
CA ALA A 142 10.82 -78.12 -4.13
C ALA A 142 10.84 -76.60 -3.96
N VAL A 143 11.93 -75.95 -4.40
CA VAL A 143 12.06 -74.48 -4.35
C VAL A 143 11.08 -73.81 -5.32
N ALA A 144 10.91 -74.35 -6.53
CA ALA A 144 9.97 -73.82 -7.51
C ALA A 144 8.51 -73.91 -7.03
N VAL A 145 8.13 -75.03 -6.40
CA VAL A 145 6.80 -75.21 -5.80
C VAL A 145 6.56 -74.19 -4.68
N GLN A 146 7.51 -74.00 -3.78
CA GLN A 146 7.40 -73.04 -2.68
C GLN A 146 7.26 -71.59 -3.19
N ALA A 147 8.01 -71.23 -4.25
CA ALA A 147 7.91 -69.91 -4.88
C ALA A 147 6.55 -69.68 -5.55
N CYS A 148 5.99 -70.72 -6.18
CA CYS A 148 4.67 -70.71 -6.80
C CYS A 148 3.54 -70.57 -5.77
N GLU A 149 3.59 -71.31 -4.67
CA GLU A 149 2.63 -71.20 -3.56
C GLU A 149 2.65 -69.81 -2.93
N ALA A 150 3.84 -69.22 -2.74
CA ALA A 150 3.99 -67.86 -2.26
C ALA A 150 3.41 -66.83 -3.25
N ALA A 151 3.60 -67.03 -4.56
CA ALA A 151 3.04 -66.17 -5.60
C ALA A 151 1.50 -66.18 -5.59
N ALA A 152 0.88 -67.36 -5.42
CA ALA A 152 -0.57 -67.54 -5.30
C ALA A 152 -1.15 -66.90 -4.03
N ALA A 153 -0.43 -67.01 -2.90
CA ALA A 153 -0.81 -66.36 -1.64
C ALA A 153 -0.73 -64.83 -1.71
N CYS A 154 0.24 -64.28 -2.45
CA CYS A 154 0.42 -62.84 -2.60
C CYS A 154 -0.68 -62.13 -3.38
N ILE A 155 -1.46 -62.80 -4.23
CA ILE A 155 -2.53 -62.17 -5.03
C ILE A 155 -3.94 -62.61 -4.61
N SER A 156 -4.04 -63.58 -3.71
CA SER A 156 -5.31 -64.03 -3.17
C SER A 156 -5.74 -63.20 -1.96
N ARG A 157 -7.05 -62.90 -1.85
CA ARG A 157 -7.60 -62.16 -0.70
C ARG A 157 -7.48 -63.00 0.59
N PRO A 158 -7.22 -62.40 1.76
CA PRO A 158 -7.33 -63.13 3.02
C PRO A 158 -8.80 -63.51 3.21
N SER A 159 -9.10 -64.80 3.12
CA SER A 159 -10.42 -65.32 3.43
C SER A 159 -10.46 -65.73 4.90
N SER A 160 -11.61 -65.57 5.55
CA SER A 160 -11.88 -66.06 6.91
C SER A 160 -11.55 -67.57 7.04
N PRO A 161 -11.32 -68.09 8.27
CA PRO A 161 -10.55 -69.32 8.52
C PRO A 161 -11.16 -70.67 8.10
N GLN A 162 -12.11 -70.72 7.16
CA GLN A 162 -12.95 -71.91 6.94
C GLN A 162 -12.98 -72.47 5.51
N ASP A 163 -12.09 -72.06 4.61
CA ASP A 163 -11.97 -72.72 3.28
C ASP A 163 -10.50 -73.03 2.95
N THR A 164 -9.98 -74.12 3.51
CA THR A 164 -8.75 -74.78 3.04
C THR A 164 -9.11 -75.74 1.90
N ALA A 165 -9.63 -75.22 0.80
CA ALA A 165 -9.64 -75.99 -0.44
C ALA A 165 -8.20 -75.97 -0.98
N HIS A 166 -7.46 -77.07 -0.78
CA HIS A 166 -6.16 -77.25 -1.42
C HIS A 166 -6.34 -77.05 -2.92
N ALA A 167 -5.62 -76.06 -3.49
CA ALA A 167 -5.60 -75.88 -4.93
C ALA A 167 -5.14 -77.21 -5.57
N PRO A 168 -5.80 -77.70 -6.63
CA PRO A 168 -5.40 -78.94 -7.28
C PRO A 168 -3.96 -78.77 -7.80
N ILE A 169 -3.08 -79.69 -7.40
CA ILE A 169 -1.69 -79.72 -7.85
C ILE A 169 -1.72 -79.91 -9.38
N PRO A 170 -1.04 -79.08 -10.18
CA PRO A 170 -1.04 -79.21 -11.64
C PRO A 170 -0.59 -80.61 -12.08
N ASP A 171 -1.28 -81.21 -13.05
CA ASP A 171 -0.98 -82.56 -13.56
C ASP A 171 0.48 -82.71 -14.03
N ARG A 172 1.06 -81.62 -14.56
CA ARG A 172 2.46 -81.56 -15.01
C ARG A 172 3.44 -81.63 -13.84
N GLU A 173 3.11 -81.05 -12.68
CA GLU A 173 3.92 -81.17 -11.46
C GLU A 173 3.85 -82.59 -10.89
N ILE A 174 2.66 -83.20 -10.89
CA ILE A 174 2.47 -84.60 -10.46
C ILE A 174 3.30 -85.55 -11.33
N ALA A 175 3.30 -85.35 -12.66
CA ALA A 175 4.10 -86.14 -13.58
C ALA A 175 5.62 -86.04 -13.32
N VAL A 176 6.12 -84.83 -13.00
CA VAL A 176 7.53 -84.61 -12.64
C VAL A 176 7.87 -85.27 -11.29
N ARG A 177 7.00 -85.15 -10.28
CA ARG A 177 7.20 -85.78 -8.96
C ARG A 177 7.27 -87.30 -9.05
N VAL A 178 6.31 -87.93 -9.74
CA VAL A 178 6.26 -89.40 -9.90
C VAL A 178 7.51 -89.91 -10.63
N ARG A 179 7.92 -89.25 -11.74
CA ARG A 179 9.09 -89.66 -12.52
C ARG A 179 10.41 -89.49 -11.76
N LEU A 180 10.53 -88.46 -10.91
CA LEU A 180 11.68 -88.28 -10.02
C LEU A 180 11.73 -89.32 -8.90
N GLU A 181 10.58 -89.66 -8.30
CA GLU A 181 10.50 -90.69 -7.23
C GLU A 181 10.83 -92.08 -7.79
N ASP A 182 10.28 -92.45 -8.96
CA ASP A 182 10.52 -93.74 -9.62
C ASP A 182 11.99 -93.95 -10.02
N LEU A 183 12.71 -92.88 -10.42
CA LEU A 183 14.13 -92.94 -10.77
C LEU A 183 15.07 -92.95 -9.55
N ILE A 184 14.61 -92.50 -8.38
CA ILE A 184 15.38 -92.48 -7.13
C ILE A 184 15.21 -93.78 -6.34
N ASP A 185 14.04 -94.43 -6.41
CA ASP A 185 13.69 -95.61 -5.60
C ASP A 185 14.20 -96.97 -6.15
N GLN A 186 14.93 -97.01 -7.26
CA GLN A 186 15.51 -98.26 -7.80
C GLN A 186 16.78 -98.78 -7.10
N SER A 187 17.20 -98.19 -5.98
CA SER A 187 18.40 -98.65 -5.26
C SER A 187 18.13 -98.90 -3.78
N ASN A 188 17.46 -100.00 -3.43
CA ASN A 188 17.53 -100.59 -2.09
C ASN A 188 17.05 -102.05 -2.08
N ALA A 189 18.01 -102.98 -2.00
CA ALA A 189 17.75 -104.35 -1.53
C ALA A 189 18.88 -104.73 -0.55
N PRO A 190 18.56 -105.15 0.69
CA PRO A 190 19.53 -105.58 1.68
C PRO A 190 19.79 -107.09 1.54
N ASP A 191 21.03 -107.52 1.67
CA ASP A 191 21.34 -108.91 2.01
C ASP A 191 22.46 -108.95 3.05
N GLU A 192 22.13 -109.53 4.19
CA GLU A 192 23.04 -109.86 5.29
C GLU A 192 23.75 -111.20 5.03
N GLU A 193 25.05 -111.19 5.36
CA GLU A 193 25.90 -112.32 5.80
C GLU A 193 26.24 -113.46 4.81
N PRO A 194 27.25 -114.33 5.08
CA PRO A 194 28.31 -114.32 6.11
C PRO A 194 29.72 -114.65 5.57
N THR A 195 30.79 -114.22 6.25
CA THR A 195 31.96 -115.10 6.46
C THR A 195 32.84 -114.62 7.59
N THR A 196 32.48 -115.10 8.77
CA THR A 196 33.38 -115.21 9.91
C THR A 196 34.08 -116.56 9.80
N ILE A 197 35.42 -116.60 9.85
CA ILE A 197 36.31 -117.66 10.43
C ILE A 197 37.77 -117.25 10.10
N ARG A 198 38.22 -116.11 10.64
CA ARG A 198 39.65 -115.85 10.86
C ARG A 198 39.91 -114.80 11.94
N MET A 199 38.97 -113.88 12.17
CA MET A 199 39.08 -112.84 13.20
C MET A 199 38.61 -113.25 14.60
N GLN A 200 37.78 -114.31 14.73
CA GLN A 200 37.31 -114.81 16.03
C GLN A 200 38.41 -115.46 16.91
N LYS A 201 39.62 -115.71 16.39
CA LYS A 201 40.76 -116.18 17.21
C LYS A 201 41.69 -115.05 17.70
N LEU A 202 41.54 -113.82 17.21
CA LEU A 202 42.29 -112.65 17.70
C LEU A 202 41.48 -111.87 18.75
N VAL A 203 40.15 -111.80 18.62
CA VAL A 203 39.28 -111.07 19.56
C VAL A 203 39.23 -111.73 20.95
N LYS A 204 39.25 -113.06 21.04
CA LYS A 204 39.24 -113.77 22.34
C LYS A 204 40.50 -113.55 23.19
N ARG A 205 41.61 -113.13 22.57
CA ARG A 205 42.86 -112.79 23.29
C ARG A 205 42.88 -111.33 23.75
N LEU A 206 42.15 -110.44 23.05
CA LEU A 206 42.01 -109.01 23.38
C LEU A 206 40.92 -108.73 24.44
N GLN A 207 39.93 -109.62 24.60
CA GLN A 207 38.89 -109.52 25.64
C GLN A 207 39.37 -109.92 27.04
N SER A 208 40.32 -110.86 27.17
CA SER A 208 40.81 -111.32 28.48
C SER A 208 41.79 -110.35 29.16
N GLU A 209 42.26 -109.33 28.45
CA GLU A 209 43.22 -108.33 28.95
C GLU A 209 42.62 -106.92 29.14
N GLY A 210 41.28 -106.76 28.98
CA GLY A 210 40.60 -105.47 29.22
C GLY A 210 40.87 -104.37 28.17
N PHE A 211 41.51 -104.70 27.04
CA PHE A 211 41.84 -103.73 25.99
C PHE A 211 40.62 -103.24 25.19
N ILE A 212 39.60 -104.09 25.00
CA ILE A 212 38.36 -103.75 24.27
C ILE A 212 37.56 -102.67 25.02
N ASP A 213 37.43 -102.77 26.35
CA ASP A 213 36.72 -101.77 27.16
C ASP A 213 37.46 -100.43 27.22
N LYS A 214 38.79 -100.44 27.27
CA LYS A 214 39.63 -99.23 27.18
C LYS A 214 39.51 -98.55 25.83
N LEU A 215 39.46 -99.33 24.74
CA LEU A 215 39.31 -98.82 23.37
C LEU A 215 37.91 -98.20 23.17
N ASN A 216 36.84 -98.85 23.65
CA ASN A 216 35.48 -98.31 23.59
C ASN A 216 35.31 -97.04 24.42
N ASN A 217 35.90 -96.97 25.62
CA ASN A 217 35.89 -95.75 26.45
C ASN A 217 36.68 -94.60 25.79
N MET A 218 37.82 -94.90 25.17
CA MET A 218 38.57 -93.93 24.35
C MET A 218 37.76 -93.47 23.12
N ILE A 219 37.04 -94.36 22.44
CA ILE A 219 36.19 -94.00 21.31
C ILE A 219 35.07 -93.05 21.76
N VAL A 220 34.37 -93.34 22.86
CA VAL A 220 33.34 -92.44 23.41
C VAL A 220 33.93 -91.09 23.85
N GLN A 221 35.10 -91.07 24.51
CA GLN A 221 35.77 -89.82 24.87
C GLN A 221 36.23 -89.02 23.65
N VAL A 222 36.70 -89.70 22.61
CA VAL A 222 37.05 -89.07 21.33
C VAL A 222 35.79 -88.52 20.65
N GLN A 223 34.67 -89.24 20.68
CA GLN A 223 33.41 -88.84 20.06
C GLN A 223 32.76 -87.65 20.78
N VAL A 224 32.81 -87.60 22.12
CA VAL A 224 32.40 -86.44 22.92
C VAL A 224 33.33 -85.25 22.70
N ARG A 225 34.64 -85.49 22.57
CA ARG A 225 35.59 -84.42 22.18
C ARG A 225 35.37 -83.95 20.75
N LEU A 226 35.02 -84.82 19.81
CA LEU A 226 34.74 -84.48 18.42
C LEU A 226 33.44 -83.70 18.29
N SER A 227 32.38 -84.08 19.02
CA SER A 227 31.13 -83.31 19.06
C SER A 227 31.34 -81.95 19.75
N GLY A 228 32.13 -81.91 20.83
CA GLY A 228 32.51 -80.67 21.49
C GLY A 228 33.35 -79.76 20.59
N LEU A 229 34.37 -80.30 19.93
CA LEU A 229 35.19 -79.58 18.95
C LEU A 229 34.37 -79.12 17.74
N SER A 230 33.46 -79.95 17.22
CA SER A 230 32.59 -79.57 16.09
C SER A 230 31.61 -78.47 16.48
N SER A 231 31.06 -78.49 17.70
CA SER A 231 30.22 -77.40 18.24
C SER A 231 31.04 -76.13 18.39
N SER A 232 32.22 -76.20 19.02
CA SER A 232 33.09 -75.05 19.19
C SER A 232 33.60 -74.49 17.86
N VAL A 233 33.89 -75.34 16.86
CA VAL A 233 34.25 -74.89 15.50
C VAL A 233 33.06 -74.19 14.84
N SER A 234 31.85 -74.75 14.92
CA SER A 234 30.65 -74.08 14.36
C SER A 234 30.36 -72.75 15.05
N GLU A 235 30.55 -72.66 16.38
CA GLU A 235 30.41 -71.42 17.15
C GLU A 235 31.49 -70.38 16.77
N LEU A 236 32.72 -70.82 16.51
CA LEU A 236 33.81 -69.94 16.06
C LEU A 236 33.61 -69.47 14.62
N GLU A 237 33.14 -70.33 13.72
CA GLU A 237 32.82 -69.98 12.33
C GLU A 237 31.66 -68.98 12.26
N GLU A 238 30.60 -69.17 13.07
CA GLU A 238 29.50 -68.21 13.14
C GLU A 238 29.95 -66.88 13.76
N LYS A 239 30.85 -66.89 14.76
CA LYS A 239 31.46 -65.67 15.30
C LYS A 239 32.32 -64.94 14.26
N ASP A 240 33.18 -65.64 13.53
CA ASP A 240 34.01 -65.06 12.47
C ASP A 240 33.15 -64.41 11.37
N LYS A 241 32.06 -65.08 10.99
CA LYS A 241 31.08 -64.54 10.06
C LYS A 241 30.39 -63.29 10.59
N GLN A 242 30.00 -63.27 11.88
CA GLN A 242 29.40 -62.10 12.52
C GLN A 242 30.38 -60.92 12.60
N LEU A 243 31.65 -61.17 12.94
CA LEU A 243 32.72 -60.16 12.95
C LEU A 243 32.97 -59.58 11.55
N THR A 244 33.01 -60.43 10.52
CA THR A 244 33.18 -60.01 9.12
C THR A 244 32.00 -59.16 8.63
N GLN A 245 30.78 -59.54 8.99
CA GLN A 245 29.58 -58.75 8.69
C GLN A 245 29.57 -57.41 9.41
N LEU A 246 30.02 -57.38 10.66
CA LEU A 246 30.16 -56.14 11.42
C LEU A 246 31.19 -55.21 10.81
N ALA A 247 32.38 -55.73 10.45
CA ALA A 247 33.44 -54.97 9.79
C ALA A 247 32.92 -54.32 8.49
N LYS A 248 32.23 -55.12 7.65
CA LYS A 248 31.62 -54.62 6.42
C LYS A 248 30.57 -53.54 6.69
N TRP A 249 29.70 -53.76 7.68
CA TRP A 249 28.70 -52.78 8.06
C TRP A 249 29.34 -51.47 8.54
N ILE A 250 30.39 -51.52 9.38
CA ILE A 250 31.10 -50.32 9.83
C ILE A 250 31.65 -49.55 8.63
N GLN A 251 32.28 -50.26 7.68
CA GLN A 251 32.81 -49.64 6.47
C GLN A 251 31.71 -48.96 5.64
N ASP A 252 30.58 -49.64 5.42
CA ASP A 252 29.44 -49.09 4.69
C ASP A 252 28.88 -47.83 5.41
N GLN A 253 28.75 -47.88 6.74
CA GLN A 253 28.29 -46.71 7.52
C GLN A 253 29.31 -45.57 7.50
N LEU A 254 30.61 -45.85 7.56
CA LEU A 254 31.66 -44.83 7.50
C LEU A 254 31.65 -44.10 6.16
N THR A 255 31.38 -44.81 5.06
CA THR A 255 31.16 -44.17 3.75
C THR A 255 29.92 -43.30 3.74
N GLN A 256 28.81 -43.76 4.34
CA GLN A 256 27.56 -43.00 4.42
C GLN A 256 27.71 -41.72 5.27
N VAL A 257 28.37 -41.79 6.42
CA VAL A 257 28.61 -40.62 7.29
C VAL A 257 29.56 -39.62 6.61
N THR A 258 30.58 -40.11 5.90
CA THR A 258 31.48 -39.25 5.10
C THR A 258 30.71 -38.54 4.00
N GLU A 259 29.79 -39.23 3.33
CA GLU A 259 28.91 -38.63 2.32
C GLU A 259 28.03 -37.54 2.95
N TRP A 260 27.37 -37.82 4.08
CA TRP A 260 26.59 -36.82 4.81
C TRP A 260 27.39 -35.58 5.20
N ARG A 261 28.65 -35.76 5.63
CA ARG A 261 29.55 -34.66 6.01
C ARG A 261 29.90 -33.75 4.83
N SER A 262 30.00 -34.34 3.64
CA SER A 262 30.36 -33.64 2.39
C SER A 262 29.19 -32.89 1.75
N ARG A 263 27.95 -33.35 1.96
CA ARG A 263 26.76 -32.72 1.40
C ARG A 263 26.52 -31.35 2.04
N PRO A 264 26.01 -30.34 1.31
CA PRO A 264 25.63 -29.05 1.88
C PRO A 264 24.50 -29.17 2.91
N ALA A 265 24.31 -28.12 3.73
CA ALA A 265 23.15 -28.00 4.60
C ALA A 265 21.87 -27.86 3.76
N LYS A 266 20.80 -28.51 4.20
CA LYS A 266 19.50 -28.41 3.51
C LYS A 266 18.77 -27.17 3.97
N LEU A 267 18.36 -26.32 3.03
CA LEU A 267 17.61 -25.12 3.38
C LEU A 267 16.25 -25.48 4.00
N ARG A 268 15.53 -26.48 3.50
CA ARG A 268 14.19 -26.89 4.01
C ARG A 268 14.28 -27.61 5.36
N SER A 269 13.47 -27.15 6.33
CA SER A 269 13.47 -27.65 7.71
C SER A 269 13.10 -29.13 7.80
N ASP A 270 12.11 -29.59 7.04
CA ASP A 270 11.64 -30.98 7.11
C ASP A 270 12.69 -31.96 6.58
N ALA A 271 13.38 -31.58 5.50
CA ALA A 271 14.41 -32.40 4.88
C ALA A 271 15.70 -32.45 5.73
N ALA A 272 16.05 -31.35 6.40
CA ALA A 272 17.12 -31.31 7.38
C ALA A 272 16.79 -32.13 8.63
N ARG A 273 15.57 -32.02 9.13
CA ARG A 273 15.09 -32.78 10.30
C ARG A 273 15.12 -34.28 10.06
N SER A 274 14.64 -34.74 8.90
CA SER A 274 14.69 -36.17 8.54
C SER A 274 16.12 -36.70 8.46
N GLU A 275 17.08 -35.92 7.93
CA GLU A 275 18.48 -36.32 7.86
C GLU A 275 19.14 -36.37 9.25
N LEU A 276 18.87 -35.38 10.11
CA LEU A 276 19.34 -35.38 11.49
C LEU A 276 18.74 -36.54 12.31
N THR A 277 17.47 -36.89 12.09
CA THR A 277 16.85 -38.07 12.73
C THR A 277 17.53 -39.36 12.27
N ALA A 278 17.81 -39.51 10.97
CA ALA A 278 18.54 -40.68 10.47
C ALA A 278 19.97 -40.80 11.06
N MET A 279 20.66 -39.67 11.23
CA MET A 279 21.97 -39.65 11.90
C MET A 279 21.87 -40.04 13.38
N GLN A 280 20.83 -39.58 14.08
CA GLN A 280 20.60 -39.91 15.49
C GLN A 280 20.24 -41.39 15.69
N GLU A 281 19.43 -41.95 14.78
CA GLU A 281 19.10 -43.38 14.74
C GLU A 281 20.36 -44.22 14.48
N LEU A 282 21.21 -43.79 13.55
CA LEU A 282 22.50 -44.46 13.32
C LEU A 282 23.38 -44.41 14.57
N LEU A 283 23.44 -43.28 15.27
CA LEU A 283 24.23 -43.13 16.49
C LEU A 283 23.74 -44.10 17.59
N SER A 284 22.42 -44.26 17.73
CA SER A 284 21.84 -45.27 18.63
C SER A 284 22.25 -46.68 18.23
N ASN A 285 22.20 -47.01 16.94
CA ASN A 285 22.55 -48.32 16.41
C ASN A 285 24.06 -48.63 16.59
N VAL A 286 24.93 -47.63 16.43
CA VAL A 286 26.37 -47.74 16.73
C VAL A 286 26.56 -48.06 18.22
N GLY A 287 25.86 -47.36 19.11
CA GLY A 287 25.88 -47.64 20.56
C GLY A 287 25.42 -49.06 20.91
N ASP A 288 24.33 -49.52 20.31
CA ASP A 288 23.81 -50.88 20.51
C ASP A 288 24.80 -51.96 20.04
N LYS A 289 25.47 -51.73 18.89
CA LYS A 289 26.47 -52.65 18.35
C LYS A 289 27.75 -52.67 19.17
N LYS A 290 28.17 -51.53 19.71
CA LYS A 290 29.30 -51.43 20.64
C LYS A 290 29.02 -52.21 21.92
N LEU A 291 27.83 -52.03 22.50
CA LEU A 291 27.41 -52.78 23.68
C LEU A 291 27.39 -54.30 23.44
N LYS A 292 26.86 -54.75 22.29
CA LYS A 292 26.88 -56.16 21.88
C LYS A 292 28.30 -56.70 21.70
N LEU A 293 29.19 -55.92 21.07
CA LEU A 293 30.60 -56.28 20.91
C LEU A 293 31.27 -56.52 22.26
N THR A 294 31.03 -55.65 23.24
CA THR A 294 31.62 -55.74 24.59
C THR A 294 31.01 -56.86 25.46
N THR A 295 29.76 -57.29 25.20
CA THR A 295 29.06 -58.28 26.06
C THR A 295 29.08 -59.72 25.53
N GLU A 296 29.22 -59.95 24.23
CA GLU A 296 29.02 -61.27 23.61
C GLU A 296 30.30 -61.91 23.03
N LEU A 297 31.42 -61.17 22.93
CA LEU A 297 32.67 -61.63 22.29
C LEU A 297 33.84 -61.80 23.30
N THR A 298 34.98 -62.30 22.81
CA THR A 298 36.18 -62.61 23.63
C THR A 298 37.39 -61.75 23.23
N PRO A 299 38.35 -61.48 24.15
CA PRO A 299 39.28 -60.32 24.09
C PRO A 299 40.29 -60.24 22.94
N SER A 300 40.41 -61.26 22.07
CA SER A 300 41.53 -61.36 21.14
C SER A 300 41.33 -60.58 19.83
N ASP A 301 40.08 -60.39 19.39
CA ASP A 301 39.72 -59.74 18.11
C ASP A 301 38.86 -58.46 18.28
N GLU A 302 38.54 -58.09 19.53
CA GLU A 302 37.65 -56.96 19.88
C GLU A 302 38.29 -55.58 19.59
N GLY A 303 39.58 -55.42 19.86
CA GLY A 303 40.22 -54.10 19.89
C GLY A 303 40.22 -53.34 18.56
N GLN A 304 40.29 -54.03 17.42
CA GLN A 304 40.31 -53.37 16.11
C GLN A 304 38.92 -52.91 15.67
N LEU A 305 37.89 -53.73 15.89
CA LEU A 305 36.50 -53.40 15.56
C LEU A 305 35.94 -52.35 16.52
N GLU A 306 36.30 -52.42 17.80
CA GLU A 306 35.95 -51.41 18.79
C GLU A 306 36.54 -50.04 18.41
N GLN A 307 37.81 -49.99 18.00
CA GLN A 307 38.44 -48.76 17.52
C GLN A 307 37.79 -48.22 16.23
N GLN A 308 37.37 -49.10 15.32
CA GLN A 308 36.63 -48.70 14.11
C GLN A 308 35.24 -48.15 14.44
N LEU A 309 34.54 -48.73 15.42
CA LEU A 309 33.26 -48.22 15.94
C LEU A 309 33.46 -46.87 16.65
N ASP A 310 34.51 -46.71 17.45
CA ASP A 310 34.86 -45.42 18.07
C ASP A 310 35.10 -44.34 17.01
N THR A 311 35.84 -44.68 15.96
CA THR A 311 36.12 -43.76 14.84
C THR A 311 34.83 -43.38 14.10
N LEU A 312 33.93 -44.34 13.88
CA LEU A 312 32.62 -44.09 13.27
C LEU A 312 31.74 -43.20 14.18
N GLU A 313 31.72 -43.48 15.47
CA GLU A 313 30.97 -42.72 16.48
C GLU A 313 31.47 -41.27 16.55
N GLU A 314 32.78 -41.05 16.63
CA GLU A 314 33.41 -39.73 16.63
C GLU A 314 33.07 -38.95 15.34
N LEU A 315 33.26 -39.57 14.18
CA LEU A 315 32.94 -38.95 12.88
C LEU A 315 31.45 -38.61 12.76
N LEU A 316 30.56 -39.48 13.26
CA LEU A 316 29.12 -39.27 13.24
C LEU A 316 28.71 -38.14 14.20
N MET A 317 29.25 -38.10 15.42
CA MET A 317 29.00 -37.03 16.37
C MET A 317 29.47 -35.67 15.82
N ASP A 318 30.67 -35.60 15.24
CA ASP A 318 31.19 -34.39 14.59
C ASP A 318 30.30 -33.93 13.42
N THR A 319 29.88 -34.88 12.59
CA THR A 319 29.00 -34.60 11.44
C THR A 319 27.63 -34.10 11.91
N LEU A 320 27.07 -34.72 12.94
CA LEU A 320 25.79 -34.36 13.53
C LEU A 320 25.86 -32.98 14.19
N ALA A 321 26.92 -32.68 14.95
CA ALA A 321 27.15 -31.36 15.55
C ALA A 321 27.29 -30.26 14.49
N LYS A 322 28.04 -30.52 13.41
CA LYS A 322 28.17 -29.61 12.27
C LYS A 322 26.81 -29.35 11.60
N LYS A 323 26.05 -30.41 11.31
CA LYS A 323 24.74 -30.29 10.64
C LYS A 323 23.71 -29.58 11.51
N GLN A 324 23.73 -29.81 12.82
CA GLN A 324 22.88 -29.10 13.77
C GLN A 324 23.23 -27.60 13.84
N SER A 325 24.51 -27.23 13.88
CA SER A 325 24.89 -25.81 13.93
C SER A 325 24.53 -25.07 12.64
N GLU A 326 24.74 -25.70 11.47
CA GLU A 326 24.28 -25.19 10.18
C GLU A 326 22.75 -24.99 10.16
N GLN A 327 21.99 -25.93 10.73
CA GLN A 327 20.52 -25.82 10.79
C GLN A 327 20.05 -24.70 11.71
N VAL A 328 20.71 -24.50 12.86
CA VAL A 328 20.41 -23.38 13.78
C VAL A 328 20.64 -22.03 13.08
N LEU A 329 21.74 -21.90 12.33
CA LEU A 329 22.04 -20.71 11.53
C LEU A 329 20.95 -20.42 10.48
N ILE A 330 20.48 -21.44 9.77
CA ILE A 330 19.41 -21.31 8.77
C ILE A 330 18.09 -20.87 9.41
N GLU A 331 17.75 -21.43 10.57
CA GLU A 331 16.54 -21.08 11.31
C GLU A 331 16.59 -19.63 11.85
N GLU A 332 17.76 -19.21 12.34
CA GLU A 332 18.00 -17.84 12.79
C GLU A 332 17.91 -16.83 11.64
N TYR A 333 18.48 -17.16 10.47
CA TYR A 333 18.30 -16.38 9.25
C TYR A 333 16.82 -16.24 8.88
N ARG A 334 16.06 -17.34 8.83
CA ARG A 334 14.63 -17.31 8.49
C ARG A 334 13.82 -16.46 9.45
N LYS A 335 14.05 -16.62 10.75
CA LYS A 335 13.40 -15.83 11.78
C LYS A 335 13.72 -14.35 11.61
N THR A 336 14.99 -14.01 11.40
CA THR A 336 15.44 -12.63 11.21
C THR A 336 14.84 -12.00 9.95
N ALA A 337 14.87 -12.72 8.83
CA ALA A 337 14.26 -12.28 7.57
C ALA A 337 12.75 -12.04 7.73
N GLN A 338 12.03 -12.97 8.37
CA GLN A 338 10.59 -12.84 8.60
C GLN A 338 10.25 -11.66 9.52
N VAL A 339 10.98 -11.48 10.61
CA VAL A 339 10.79 -10.36 11.55
C VAL A 339 11.03 -9.02 10.85
N THR A 340 12.11 -8.92 10.08
CA THR A 340 12.42 -7.71 9.30
C THR A 340 11.35 -7.43 8.24
N GLN A 341 10.90 -8.46 7.52
CA GLN A 341 9.83 -8.33 6.53
C GLN A 341 8.55 -7.81 7.20
N ASN A 342 8.08 -8.45 8.26
CA ASN A 342 6.87 -8.05 9.01
C ASN A 342 6.96 -6.61 9.56
N TRP A 343 8.15 -6.18 9.97
CA TRP A 343 8.35 -4.81 10.41
C TRP A 343 8.26 -3.82 9.23
N LEU A 344 8.88 -4.12 8.09
CA LEU A 344 8.74 -3.33 6.85
C LEU A 344 7.28 -3.30 6.36
N ASP A 345 6.52 -4.41 6.49
CA ASP A 345 5.06 -4.43 6.25
C ASP A 345 4.32 -3.44 7.15
N THR A 346 4.67 -3.40 8.43
CA THR A 346 4.00 -2.56 9.42
C THR A 346 4.24 -1.08 9.14
N VAL A 347 5.49 -0.71 8.82
CA VAL A 347 5.83 0.65 8.38
C VAL A 347 5.11 0.99 7.07
N GLY A 348 5.10 0.07 6.10
CA GLY A 348 4.40 0.25 4.83
C GLY A 348 2.90 0.51 5.01
N LYS A 349 2.22 -0.22 5.90
CA LYS A 349 0.80 -0.02 6.20
C LYS A 349 0.51 1.33 6.86
N ARG A 350 1.39 1.80 7.76
CA ARG A 350 1.27 3.15 8.35
C ARG A 350 1.44 4.23 7.30
N LEU A 351 2.35 4.03 6.34
CA LEU A 351 2.53 4.95 5.21
C LEU A 351 1.31 4.95 4.27
N ASP A 352 0.74 3.78 3.96
CA ASP A 352 -0.48 3.65 3.16
C ASP A 352 -1.67 4.40 3.82
N ALA A 353 -1.78 4.35 5.15
CA ALA A 353 -2.84 5.04 5.88
C ALA A 353 -2.72 6.57 5.77
N LEU A 354 -1.50 7.11 5.72
CA LEU A 354 -1.27 8.53 5.46
C LEU A 354 -1.58 8.93 4.01
N GLU A 355 -1.41 8.03 3.05
CA GLU A 355 -1.64 8.29 1.63
C GLU A 355 -3.12 8.21 1.22
N LYS A 356 -3.91 7.34 1.86
CA LYS A 356 -5.31 7.06 1.45
C LYS A 356 -6.38 7.89 2.17
N GLY A 357 -5.99 8.78 3.07
CA GLY A 357 -6.89 9.58 3.89
C GLY A 357 -6.82 9.15 5.35
N SER A 358 -6.03 9.86 6.14
CA SER A 358 -5.84 9.61 7.56
C SER A 358 -6.81 10.39 8.45
N GLY A 359 -7.58 11.31 7.86
CA GLY A 359 -8.38 12.29 8.59
C GLY A 359 -7.52 13.33 9.32
N LEU A 360 -6.21 13.32 9.10
CA LEU A 360 -5.27 14.30 9.64
C LEU A 360 -5.04 15.40 8.61
N ASP A 361 -5.00 16.65 9.06
CA ASP A 361 -4.65 17.76 8.18
C ASP A 361 -3.19 17.67 7.68
N CYS A 362 -2.84 18.51 6.70
CA CYS A 362 -1.53 18.52 6.07
C CYS A 362 -0.37 18.70 7.06
N GLN A 363 -0.57 19.50 8.12
CA GLN A 363 0.46 19.74 9.13
C GLN A 363 0.67 18.51 10.01
N HIS A 364 -0.41 17.88 10.47
CA HIS A 364 -0.35 16.65 11.26
C HIS A 364 0.21 15.48 10.42
N LYS A 365 -0.17 15.37 9.14
CA LYS A 365 0.42 14.39 8.21
C LYS A 365 1.94 14.54 8.09
N LEU A 366 2.45 15.78 8.00
CA LEU A 366 3.89 16.04 7.98
C LEU A 366 4.58 15.57 9.26
N THR A 367 4.01 15.87 10.42
CA THR A 367 4.56 15.44 11.72
C THR A 367 4.59 13.92 11.84
N THR A 368 3.49 13.24 11.55
CA THR A 368 3.44 11.76 11.60
C THR A 368 4.38 11.12 10.58
N LEU A 369 4.52 11.70 9.38
CA LEU A 369 5.48 11.21 8.39
C LEU A 369 6.93 11.40 8.85
N ALA A 370 7.24 12.51 9.52
CA ALA A 370 8.56 12.74 10.11
C ALA A 370 8.88 11.70 11.19
N GLU A 371 7.93 11.39 12.07
CA GLU A 371 8.06 10.33 13.08
C GLU A 371 8.32 8.95 12.43
N ILE A 372 7.53 8.58 11.42
CA ILE A 372 7.74 7.34 10.64
C ILE A 372 9.12 7.34 9.98
N GLY A 373 9.53 8.48 9.40
CA GLY A 373 10.83 8.64 8.75
C GLY A 373 11.99 8.48 9.74
N MET A 374 11.88 9.03 10.93
CA MET A 374 12.87 8.87 12.00
C MET A 374 12.98 7.42 12.45
N GLU A 375 11.85 6.80 12.81
CA GLU A 375 11.81 5.39 13.21
C GLU A 375 12.39 4.49 12.10
N PHE A 376 12.05 4.78 10.84
CA PHE A 376 12.56 4.04 9.70
C PHE A 376 14.08 4.21 9.55
N ASN A 377 14.61 5.42 9.64
CA ASN A 377 16.04 5.68 9.49
C ASN A 377 16.86 5.05 10.62
N GLU A 378 16.36 5.04 11.85
CA GLU A 378 17.02 4.44 13.01
C GLU A 378 17.01 2.91 12.97
N ASN A 379 15.90 2.29 12.56
CA ASN A 379 15.69 0.85 12.73
C ASN A 379 15.83 0.02 11.45
N ALA A 380 15.60 0.60 10.27
CA ALA A 380 15.51 -0.19 9.05
C ALA A 380 16.88 -0.70 8.57
N LEU A 381 17.88 0.18 8.50
CA LEU A 381 19.21 -0.19 8.00
C LEU A 381 19.88 -1.28 8.86
N PRO A 382 19.91 -1.19 10.20
CA PRO A 382 20.47 -2.26 11.03
C PRO A 382 19.77 -3.61 10.84
N LYS A 383 18.45 -3.62 10.68
CA LYS A 383 17.67 -4.85 10.44
C LYS A 383 17.99 -5.48 9.08
N VAL A 384 18.12 -4.69 8.04
CA VAL A 384 18.46 -5.17 6.69
C VAL A 384 19.89 -5.70 6.63
N GLU A 385 20.86 -5.00 7.24
CA GLU A 385 22.26 -5.44 7.31
C GLU A 385 22.42 -6.72 8.15
N LEU A 386 21.61 -6.91 9.19
CA LEU A 386 21.57 -8.17 9.94
C LEU A 386 21.08 -9.33 9.06
N VAL A 387 20.00 -9.14 8.30
CA VAL A 387 19.49 -10.15 7.35
C VAL A 387 20.55 -10.48 6.30
N LYS A 388 21.26 -9.47 5.77
CA LYS A 388 22.34 -9.64 4.81
C LYS A 388 23.52 -10.44 5.37
N THR A 389 23.92 -10.15 6.61
CA THR A 389 24.98 -10.87 7.29
C THR A 389 24.61 -12.34 7.48
N MET A 390 23.40 -12.62 7.97
CA MET A 390 22.87 -13.98 8.13
C MET A 390 22.73 -14.71 6.78
N ALA A 391 22.24 -14.02 5.75
CA ALA A 391 22.12 -14.59 4.41
C ALA A 391 23.48 -15.04 3.86
N ASN A 392 24.52 -14.20 3.98
CA ASN A 392 25.87 -14.55 3.53
C ASN A 392 26.45 -15.75 4.27
N GLN A 393 26.17 -15.88 5.57
CA GLN A 393 26.59 -17.05 6.35
C GLN A 393 25.84 -18.32 5.90
N VAL A 394 24.54 -18.22 5.62
CA VAL A 394 23.75 -19.35 5.09
C VAL A 394 24.21 -19.75 3.69
N ILE A 395 24.48 -18.79 2.80
CA ILE A 395 24.98 -19.03 1.44
C ILE A 395 26.26 -19.88 1.45
N ALA A 396 27.13 -19.69 2.44
CA ALA A 396 28.38 -20.43 2.56
C ALA A 396 28.20 -21.93 2.92
N VAL A 397 27.04 -22.33 3.44
CA VAL A 397 26.79 -23.70 3.94
C VAL A 397 25.75 -24.48 3.14
N VAL A 398 24.95 -23.82 2.30
CA VAL A 398 23.88 -24.44 1.51
C VAL A 398 24.30 -24.78 0.08
N SER A 399 23.44 -25.49 -0.66
CA SER A 399 23.67 -25.80 -2.07
C SER A 399 23.60 -24.53 -2.96
N ASN A 400 24.16 -24.58 -4.16
CA ASN A 400 24.10 -23.45 -5.11
C ASN A 400 22.67 -23.07 -5.52
N LEU A 401 21.74 -24.03 -5.52
CA LEU A 401 20.33 -23.73 -5.81
C LEU A 401 19.68 -23.01 -4.63
N ASP A 402 19.96 -23.47 -3.40
CA ASP A 402 19.45 -22.87 -2.19
C ASP A 402 20.07 -21.49 -1.93
N SER A 403 21.34 -21.28 -2.29
CA SER A 403 21.98 -19.97 -2.17
C SER A 403 21.31 -18.93 -3.07
N GLN A 404 20.95 -19.30 -4.31
CA GLN A 404 20.15 -18.43 -5.19
C GLN A 404 18.79 -18.07 -4.57
N GLN A 405 18.14 -19.02 -3.90
CA GLN A 405 16.89 -18.75 -3.19
C GLN A 405 17.08 -17.75 -2.03
N VAL A 406 18.15 -17.92 -1.24
CA VAL A 406 18.51 -17.01 -0.13
C VAL A 406 18.87 -15.61 -0.65
N GLU A 407 19.62 -15.52 -1.75
CA GLU A 407 19.93 -14.25 -2.40
C GLU A 407 18.68 -13.53 -2.91
N GLU A 408 17.73 -14.25 -3.51
CA GLU A 408 16.49 -13.62 -4.00
C GLU A 408 15.62 -13.13 -2.84
N GLN A 409 15.56 -13.88 -1.73
CA GLN A 409 14.90 -13.42 -0.50
C GLN A 409 15.57 -12.16 0.07
N LEU A 410 16.90 -12.13 0.13
CA LEU A 410 17.65 -10.94 0.55
C LEU A 410 17.34 -9.74 -0.37
N LYS A 411 17.39 -9.93 -1.69
CA LYS A 411 17.05 -8.89 -2.68
C LYS A 411 15.62 -8.41 -2.51
N ALA A 412 14.66 -9.28 -2.18
CA ALA A 412 13.28 -8.87 -1.91
C ALA A 412 13.17 -7.95 -0.68
N VAL A 413 13.90 -8.25 0.40
CA VAL A 413 13.97 -7.39 1.59
C VAL A 413 14.62 -6.03 1.24
N GLU A 414 15.74 -6.04 0.52
CA GLU A 414 16.44 -4.82 0.09
C GLU A 414 15.60 -3.94 -0.85
N ARG A 415 14.91 -4.54 -1.83
CA ARG A 415 13.97 -3.81 -2.71
C ARG A 415 12.88 -3.14 -1.90
N ARG A 416 12.28 -3.86 -0.95
CA ARG A 416 11.21 -3.32 -0.10
C ARG A 416 11.69 -2.17 0.79
N TYR A 417 12.86 -2.31 1.40
CA TYR A 417 13.50 -1.22 2.16
C TYR A 417 13.65 0.04 1.29
N ASN A 418 14.22 -0.11 0.10
CA ASN A 418 14.44 1.01 -0.83
C ASN A 418 13.13 1.66 -1.31
N ASP A 419 12.10 0.85 -1.54
CA ASP A 419 10.79 1.34 -1.96
C ASP A 419 10.12 2.17 -0.85
N ILE A 420 10.14 1.70 0.40
CA ILE A 420 9.61 2.45 1.54
C ILE A 420 10.41 3.74 1.75
N ALA A 421 11.74 3.69 1.68
CA ALA A 421 12.60 4.87 1.80
C ALA A 421 12.24 5.95 0.77
N LYS A 422 12.10 5.56 -0.51
CA LYS A 422 11.70 6.46 -1.60
C LYS A 422 10.29 7.01 -1.41
N ARG A 423 9.35 6.19 -0.94
CA ARG A 423 7.97 6.64 -0.67
C ARG A 423 7.93 7.69 0.44
N ILE A 424 8.61 7.46 1.56
CA ILE A 424 8.72 8.44 2.66
C ILE A 424 9.31 9.75 2.14
N GLN A 425 10.43 9.70 1.41
CA GLN A 425 11.09 10.90 0.87
C GLN A 425 10.17 11.69 -0.07
N ARG A 426 9.54 11.02 -1.04
CA ARG A 426 8.64 11.66 -2.00
C ARG A 426 7.43 12.28 -1.32
N LYS A 427 6.80 11.55 -0.40
CA LYS A 427 5.61 12.06 0.31
C LYS A 427 5.98 13.24 1.21
N ALA A 428 7.15 13.24 1.84
CA ALA A 428 7.62 14.35 2.67
C ALA A 428 7.84 15.62 1.82
N GLN A 429 8.43 15.48 0.63
CA GLN A 429 8.61 16.61 -0.29
C GLN A 429 7.27 17.18 -0.74
N VAL A 430 6.34 16.32 -1.17
CA VAL A 430 5.01 16.74 -1.63
C VAL A 430 4.25 17.46 -0.51
N LEU A 431 4.12 16.83 0.67
CA LEU A 431 3.41 17.45 1.80
C LEU A 431 4.08 18.75 2.27
N SER A 432 5.41 18.85 2.24
CA SER A 432 6.12 20.08 2.62
C SER A 432 5.84 21.23 1.66
N MET A 433 5.80 20.95 0.35
CA MET A 433 5.45 21.95 -0.66
C MET A 433 3.98 22.37 -0.54
N THR A 434 3.08 21.41 -0.33
CA THR A 434 1.66 21.68 -0.11
C THR A 434 1.47 22.55 1.12
N HIS A 435 2.07 22.20 2.27
CA HIS A 435 1.95 22.95 3.50
C HIS A 435 2.43 24.40 3.36
N LYS A 436 3.59 24.65 2.74
CA LYS A 436 4.07 26.01 2.46
C LYS A 436 3.11 26.82 1.58
N SER A 437 2.52 26.17 0.57
CA SER A 437 1.54 26.83 -0.29
C SER A 437 0.25 27.17 0.46
N LEU A 438 -0.18 26.34 1.41
CA LEU A 438 -1.32 26.60 2.28
C LEU A 438 -1.05 27.74 3.25
N GLU A 439 0.12 27.75 3.91
CA GLU A 439 0.50 28.85 4.82
C GLU A 439 0.53 30.19 4.08
N SER A 440 1.11 30.23 2.88
CA SER A 440 1.12 31.42 2.03
C SER A 440 -0.29 31.86 1.63
N ALA A 441 -1.18 30.92 1.24
CA ALA A 441 -2.56 31.24 0.91
C ALA A 441 -3.33 31.79 2.13
N GLN A 442 -3.18 31.16 3.30
CA GLN A 442 -3.79 31.60 4.54
C GLN A 442 -3.32 33.00 4.94
N GLN A 443 -2.02 33.27 4.81
CA GLN A 443 -1.44 34.57 5.11
C GLN A 443 -1.98 35.65 4.16
N GLU A 444 -2.06 35.37 2.86
CA GLU A 444 -2.64 36.29 1.86
C GLU A 444 -4.11 36.59 2.14
N ILE A 445 -4.91 35.56 2.50
CA ILE A 445 -6.31 35.72 2.88
C ILE A 445 -6.42 36.64 4.11
N ASN A 446 -5.66 36.36 5.16
CA ASN A 446 -5.72 37.14 6.41
C ASN A 446 -5.33 38.60 6.17
N GLN A 447 -4.25 38.87 5.43
CA GLN A 447 -3.83 40.23 5.08
C GLN A 447 -4.88 40.97 4.24
N ALA A 448 -5.52 40.27 3.28
CA ALA A 448 -6.60 40.85 2.50
C ALA A 448 -7.80 41.21 3.37
N ARG A 449 -8.19 40.33 4.31
CA ARG A 449 -9.30 40.57 5.24
C ARG A 449 -9.03 41.74 6.17
N GLU A 450 -7.84 41.82 6.76
CA GLU A 450 -7.44 42.96 7.60
C GLU A 450 -7.53 44.28 6.84
N TRP A 451 -7.03 44.32 5.60
CA TRP A 451 -7.13 45.49 4.74
C TRP A 451 -8.60 45.83 4.40
N VAL A 452 -9.42 44.84 4.06
CA VAL A 452 -10.85 45.05 3.74
C VAL A 452 -11.58 45.61 4.95
N GLN A 453 -11.36 45.07 6.14
CA GLN A 453 -11.96 45.58 7.38
C GLN A 453 -11.53 47.00 7.69
N GLU A 454 -10.25 47.32 7.54
CA GLU A 454 -9.73 48.69 7.73
C GLU A 454 -10.42 49.66 6.75
N LYS A 455 -10.49 49.33 5.46
CA LYS A 455 -11.10 50.23 4.46
C LYS A 455 -12.62 50.28 4.58
N MET A 456 -13.27 49.21 5.01
CA MET A 456 -14.69 49.21 5.32
C MET A 456 -14.99 50.20 6.46
N SER A 457 -14.17 50.22 7.51
CA SER A 457 -14.34 51.15 8.63
C SER A 457 -14.25 52.62 8.19
N PHE A 458 -13.33 52.93 7.26
CA PHE A 458 -13.18 54.25 6.66
C PHE A 458 -14.41 54.68 5.85
N VAL A 459 -15.03 53.74 5.12
CA VAL A 459 -16.23 53.98 4.32
C VAL A 459 -17.47 54.16 5.20
N GLN A 460 -17.57 53.41 6.30
CA GLN A 460 -18.68 53.52 7.26
C GLN A 460 -18.63 54.80 8.09
N CYS A 461 -17.44 55.35 8.33
CA CYS A 461 -17.23 56.59 9.08
C CYS A 461 -16.36 57.57 8.27
N PRO A 462 -16.90 58.15 7.18
CA PRO A 462 -16.11 59.02 6.32
C PRO A 462 -15.85 60.37 7.00
N PRO A 463 -14.61 60.91 6.94
CA PRO A 463 -14.35 62.27 7.40
C PRO A 463 -15.22 63.32 6.68
N PRO A 464 -15.51 64.48 7.33
CA PRO A 464 -16.25 65.58 6.73
C PRO A 464 -15.66 66.03 5.38
N LEU A 465 -16.52 66.55 4.49
CA LEU A 465 -16.14 66.93 3.12
C LEU A 465 -15.73 68.41 3.00
N GLY A 466 -16.04 69.22 4.02
CA GLY A 466 -15.82 70.66 3.97
C GLY A 466 -16.75 71.36 2.97
N TYR A 467 -16.47 72.63 2.64
CA TYR A 467 -17.29 73.44 1.72
C TYR A 467 -16.71 73.61 0.32
N GLU A 468 -15.43 73.27 0.11
CA GLU A 468 -14.72 73.49 -1.16
C GLU A 468 -14.95 72.31 -2.13
N ASN A 469 -15.25 72.61 -3.40
CA ASN A 469 -15.43 71.57 -4.42
C ASN A 469 -14.14 70.77 -4.66
N LYS A 470 -12.98 71.43 -4.56
CA LYS A 470 -11.67 70.77 -4.71
C LYS A 470 -11.47 69.63 -3.70
N ALA A 471 -11.89 69.81 -2.45
CA ALA A 471 -11.77 68.77 -1.41
C ALA A 471 -12.63 67.53 -1.75
N THR A 472 -13.82 67.74 -2.32
CA THR A 472 -14.67 66.64 -2.80
C THR A 472 -14.11 65.95 -4.04
N GLU A 473 -13.47 66.67 -4.96
CA GLU A 473 -12.78 66.08 -6.12
C GLU A 473 -11.60 65.20 -5.70
N GLU A 474 -10.78 65.67 -4.77
CA GLU A 474 -9.67 64.90 -4.19
C GLU A 474 -10.17 63.64 -3.47
N ARG A 475 -11.27 63.76 -2.69
CA ARG A 475 -11.90 62.59 -2.04
C ARG A 475 -12.43 61.59 -3.07
N ALA A 476 -13.09 62.06 -4.12
CA ALA A 476 -13.61 61.19 -5.18
C ALA A 476 -12.47 60.43 -5.89
N GLN A 477 -11.33 61.10 -6.13
CA GLN A 477 -10.16 60.44 -6.71
C GLN A 477 -9.55 59.38 -5.79
N LEU A 478 -9.47 59.65 -4.48
CA LEU A 478 -9.04 58.65 -3.48
C LEU A 478 -9.97 57.43 -3.49
N LEU A 479 -11.29 57.64 -3.47
CA LEU A 479 -12.29 56.56 -3.49
C LEU A 479 -12.21 55.72 -4.77
N LYS A 480 -11.97 56.34 -5.94
CA LYS A 480 -11.75 55.60 -7.20
C LYS A 480 -10.51 54.71 -7.14
N THR A 481 -9.41 55.20 -6.55
CA THR A 481 -8.20 54.40 -6.36
C THR A 481 -8.47 53.23 -5.42
N LEU A 482 -9.13 53.48 -4.28
CA LEU A 482 -9.51 52.42 -3.33
C LEU A 482 -10.44 51.37 -3.94
N LEU A 483 -11.40 51.79 -4.78
CA LEU A 483 -12.28 50.87 -5.50
C LEU A 483 -11.49 49.95 -6.43
N LYS A 484 -10.53 50.51 -7.19
CA LYS A 484 -9.65 49.72 -8.05
C LYS A 484 -8.79 48.73 -7.27
N GLU A 485 -8.30 49.13 -6.09
CA GLU A 485 -7.57 48.22 -5.19
C GLU A 485 -8.48 47.09 -4.68
N ALA A 486 -9.73 47.40 -4.31
CA ALA A 486 -10.72 46.42 -3.87
C ALA A 486 -11.11 45.43 -4.98
N GLU A 487 -11.31 45.90 -6.21
CA GLU A 487 -11.48 45.05 -7.40
C GLU A 487 -10.25 44.16 -7.64
N GLY A 488 -9.04 44.69 -7.39
CA GLY A 488 -7.81 43.89 -7.39
C GLY A 488 -7.81 42.78 -6.34
N LYS A 489 -8.46 42.97 -5.18
CA LYS A 489 -8.64 41.91 -4.18
C LYS A 489 -9.61 40.83 -4.64
N GLN A 490 -10.62 41.12 -5.48
CA GLN A 490 -11.47 40.09 -6.07
C GLN A 490 -10.66 39.14 -6.95
N VAL A 491 -9.74 39.68 -7.77
CA VAL A 491 -8.83 38.86 -8.59
C VAL A 491 -7.89 38.03 -7.72
N LEU A 492 -7.44 38.56 -6.59
CA LEU A 492 -6.64 37.80 -5.62
C LEU A 492 -7.43 36.61 -5.05
N VAL A 493 -8.71 36.78 -4.71
CA VAL A 493 -9.59 35.69 -4.27
C VAL A 493 -9.63 34.56 -5.31
N GLU A 494 -9.88 34.88 -6.59
CA GLU A 494 -9.87 33.88 -7.68
C GLU A 494 -8.51 33.18 -7.85
N SER A 495 -7.41 33.92 -7.68
CA SER A 495 -6.06 33.37 -7.78
C SER A 495 -5.75 32.40 -6.63
N VAL A 496 -6.15 32.74 -5.41
CA VAL A 496 -5.98 31.89 -4.23
C VAL A 496 -6.87 30.66 -4.33
N GLU A 497 -8.12 30.80 -4.80
CA GLU A 497 -9.05 29.70 -5.04
C GLU A 497 -8.46 28.67 -6.02
N LYS A 498 -7.95 29.13 -7.18
CA LYS A 498 -7.29 28.24 -8.15
C LYS A 498 -6.08 27.51 -7.58
N ARG A 499 -5.30 28.19 -6.72
CA ARG A 499 -4.15 27.58 -6.06
C ARG A 499 -4.57 26.52 -5.04
N ILE A 500 -5.63 26.76 -4.26
CA ILE A 500 -6.20 25.78 -3.32
C ILE A 500 -6.80 24.60 -4.08
N SER A 501 -7.55 24.85 -5.17
CA SER A 501 -8.05 23.86 -6.13
C SER A 501 -6.97 22.90 -6.63
N ALA A 502 -5.79 23.43 -6.98
CA ALA A 502 -4.66 22.61 -7.43
C ALA A 502 -4.07 21.70 -6.33
N LEU A 503 -4.33 21.98 -5.05
CA LEU A 503 -3.81 21.21 -3.91
C LEU A 503 -4.78 20.15 -3.38
N HIS A 504 -6.00 20.06 -3.94
CA HIS A 504 -7.06 19.18 -3.43
C HIS A 504 -6.66 17.72 -3.26
N SER A 505 -5.80 17.19 -4.14
CA SER A 505 -5.37 15.79 -4.08
C SER A 505 -4.57 15.44 -2.82
N GLU A 506 -3.99 16.44 -2.15
CA GLU A 506 -3.16 16.24 -0.95
C GLU A 506 -3.88 16.63 0.35
N LEU A 507 -5.01 17.32 0.25
CA LEU A 507 -5.77 17.87 1.36
C LEU A 507 -6.88 16.93 1.83
N GLU A 508 -7.20 16.98 3.13
CA GLU A 508 -8.42 16.34 3.64
C GLU A 508 -9.68 17.16 3.31
N PRO A 509 -10.86 16.51 3.19
CA PRO A 509 -12.12 17.21 2.93
C PRO A 509 -12.44 18.32 3.95
N SER A 510 -12.04 18.14 5.21
CA SER A 510 -12.22 19.14 6.27
C SER A 510 -11.35 20.38 6.07
N GLU A 511 -10.12 20.22 5.56
CA GLU A 511 -9.22 21.34 5.26
C GLU A 511 -9.75 22.15 4.08
N ILE A 512 -10.19 21.45 3.02
CA ILE A 512 -10.81 22.04 1.84
C ILE A 512 -12.05 22.84 2.29
N GLN A 513 -12.92 22.24 3.11
CA GLN A 513 -14.12 22.90 3.61
C GLN A 513 -13.78 24.16 4.44
N HIS A 514 -12.77 24.12 5.31
CA HIS A 514 -12.39 25.28 6.11
C HIS A 514 -11.81 26.41 5.22
N LEU A 515 -10.91 26.08 4.30
CA LEU A 515 -10.26 27.07 3.44
C LEU A 515 -11.25 27.70 2.46
N GLU A 516 -12.02 26.90 1.72
CA GLU A 516 -12.91 27.41 0.68
C GLU A 516 -14.22 27.93 1.25
N ALA A 517 -14.93 27.10 2.02
CA ALA A 517 -16.29 27.39 2.45
C ALA A 517 -16.35 28.39 3.61
N VAL A 518 -15.30 28.46 4.45
CA VAL A 518 -15.25 29.40 5.58
C VAL A 518 -14.41 30.63 5.23
N LEU A 519 -13.12 30.46 4.94
CA LEU A 519 -12.21 31.60 4.84
C LEU A 519 -12.34 32.37 3.52
N LEU A 520 -12.29 31.66 2.39
CA LEU A 520 -12.27 32.27 1.06
C LEU A 520 -13.63 32.87 0.70
N ARG A 521 -14.72 32.14 0.95
CA ARG A 521 -16.09 32.63 0.77
C ARG A 521 -16.41 33.84 1.67
N GLN A 522 -15.87 33.88 2.89
CA GLN A 522 -16.03 35.03 3.77
C GLN A 522 -15.28 36.25 3.23
N LEU A 523 -14.03 36.09 2.80
CA LEU A 523 -13.27 37.18 2.15
C LEU A 523 -13.95 37.67 0.87
N GLU A 524 -14.49 36.77 0.04
CA GLU A 524 -15.24 37.13 -1.17
C GLU A 524 -16.44 38.03 -0.84
N SER A 525 -17.23 37.68 0.18
CA SER A 525 -18.35 38.48 0.65
C SER A 525 -17.89 39.85 1.18
N GLU A 526 -16.86 39.88 2.02
CA GLU A 526 -16.31 41.10 2.62
C GLU A 526 -15.79 42.07 1.52
N VAL A 527 -15.10 41.55 0.49
CA VAL A 527 -14.62 42.36 -0.65
C VAL A 527 -15.79 42.88 -1.49
N ALA A 528 -16.80 42.05 -1.77
CA ALA A 528 -17.98 42.45 -2.53
C ALA A 528 -18.79 43.54 -1.81
N GLU A 529 -18.94 43.42 -0.49
CA GLU A 529 -19.53 44.44 0.37
C GLU A 529 -18.73 45.74 0.31
N LEU A 530 -17.39 45.68 0.40
CA LEU A 530 -16.53 46.87 0.31
C LEU A 530 -16.66 47.57 -1.05
N CYS A 531 -16.65 46.82 -2.16
CA CYS A 531 -16.83 47.39 -3.49
C CYS A 531 -18.20 48.06 -3.65
N THR A 532 -19.24 47.51 -3.03
CA THR A 532 -20.59 48.09 -3.04
C THR A 532 -20.62 49.38 -2.20
N ALA A 533 -20.04 49.35 -1.01
CA ALA A 533 -19.97 50.51 -0.12
C ALA A 533 -19.13 51.66 -0.71
N LEU A 534 -18.00 51.35 -1.35
CA LEU A 534 -17.16 52.33 -2.06
C LEU A 534 -17.89 52.98 -3.24
N ARG A 535 -18.66 52.21 -4.02
CA ARG A 535 -19.50 52.77 -5.10
C ARG A 535 -20.57 53.69 -4.56
N GLY A 536 -21.25 53.30 -3.49
CA GLY A 536 -22.24 54.15 -2.81
C GLY A 536 -21.65 55.46 -2.27
N GLU A 537 -20.47 55.41 -1.63
CA GLU A 537 -19.79 56.62 -1.18
C GLU A 537 -19.30 57.49 -2.34
N LEU A 538 -18.86 56.89 -3.46
CA LEU A 538 -18.45 57.64 -4.65
C LEU A 538 -19.63 58.43 -5.25
N ASP A 539 -20.82 57.82 -5.30
CA ASP A 539 -22.05 58.50 -5.74
C ASP A 539 -22.44 59.63 -4.76
N ARG A 540 -22.34 59.39 -3.45
CA ARG A 540 -22.61 60.41 -2.42
C ARG A 540 -21.66 61.61 -2.56
N VAL A 541 -20.35 61.35 -2.67
CA VAL A 541 -19.34 62.40 -2.85
C VAL A 541 -19.51 63.10 -4.20
N GLY A 542 -19.90 62.40 -5.26
CA GLY A 542 -20.19 62.98 -6.57
C GLY A 542 -21.34 63.99 -6.54
N ASN A 543 -22.44 63.64 -5.87
CA ASN A 543 -23.56 64.56 -5.66
C ASN A 543 -23.13 65.78 -4.82
N ALA A 544 -22.38 65.52 -3.75
CA ALA A 544 -21.87 66.55 -2.84
C ALA A 544 -20.89 67.52 -3.54
N ALA A 545 -20.07 67.02 -4.48
CA ALA A 545 -19.19 67.84 -5.32
C ALA A 545 -20.00 68.76 -6.24
N GLN A 546 -21.06 68.24 -6.86
CA GLN A 546 -21.93 69.04 -7.73
C GLN A 546 -22.63 70.15 -6.97
N GLU A 547 -23.11 69.90 -5.74
CA GLU A 547 -23.69 70.93 -4.87
C GLU A 547 -22.68 72.05 -4.53
N ARG A 548 -21.44 71.68 -4.19
CA ARG A 548 -20.36 72.65 -3.90
C ARG A 548 -19.96 73.45 -5.13
N LYS A 549 -19.87 72.82 -6.29
CA LYS A 549 -19.59 73.50 -7.56
C LYS A 549 -20.67 74.53 -7.88
N ILE A 550 -21.95 74.16 -7.78
CA ILE A 550 -23.07 75.09 -7.98
C ILE A 550 -23.00 76.25 -6.99
N PHE A 551 -22.67 75.98 -5.72
CA PHE A 551 -22.50 77.03 -4.71
C PHE A 551 -21.33 77.97 -5.05
N GLU A 552 -20.17 77.44 -5.45
CA GLU A 552 -19.00 78.24 -5.85
C GLU A 552 -19.29 79.11 -7.07
N ASP A 553 -19.97 78.56 -8.09
CA ASP A 553 -20.39 79.27 -9.29
C ASP A 553 -21.36 80.42 -8.93
N ASN A 554 -22.40 80.12 -8.13
CA ASN A 554 -23.37 81.12 -7.65
C ASN A 554 -22.70 82.20 -6.78
N LEU A 555 -21.75 81.82 -5.92
CA LEU A 555 -21.00 82.76 -5.07
C LEU A 555 -20.13 83.69 -5.91
N SER A 556 -19.49 83.16 -6.95
CA SER A 556 -18.69 83.94 -7.91
C SER A 556 -19.57 84.92 -8.69
N GLU A 557 -20.72 84.45 -9.20
CA GLU A 557 -21.69 85.29 -9.91
C GLU A 557 -22.24 86.40 -9.01
N ALA A 558 -22.64 86.07 -7.77
CA ALA A 558 -23.11 87.03 -6.78
C ALA A 558 -22.05 88.10 -6.47
N ARG A 559 -20.79 87.70 -6.26
CA ARG A 559 -19.68 88.65 -6.05
C ARG A 559 -19.48 89.58 -7.25
N ASN A 560 -19.55 89.04 -8.47
CA ASN A 560 -19.37 89.83 -9.68
C ASN A 560 -20.52 90.83 -9.90
N LYS A 561 -21.78 90.40 -9.69
CA LYS A 561 -22.94 91.28 -9.74
C LYS A 561 -22.89 92.35 -8.68
N LEU A 562 -22.56 92.00 -7.43
CA LEU A 562 -22.44 92.98 -6.35
C LEU A 562 -21.34 94.00 -6.64
N ARG A 563 -20.20 93.57 -7.18
CA ARG A 563 -19.12 94.47 -7.63
C ARG A 563 -19.56 95.38 -8.76
N ALA A 564 -20.30 94.86 -9.75
CA ALA A 564 -20.85 95.65 -10.84
C ALA A 564 -21.85 96.71 -10.32
N MET A 565 -22.76 96.32 -9.41
CA MET A 565 -23.68 97.26 -8.76
C MET A 565 -22.94 98.30 -7.89
N ALA A 566 -21.86 97.90 -7.23
CA ALA A 566 -21.02 98.80 -6.44
C ALA A 566 -20.21 99.80 -7.28
N SER A 567 -20.12 99.62 -8.60
CA SER A 567 -19.50 100.58 -9.52
C SER A 567 -20.38 101.80 -9.80
N GLN A 568 -21.67 101.73 -9.46
CA GLN A 568 -22.59 102.86 -9.56
C GLN A 568 -22.09 104.02 -8.69
N ASP A 569 -22.19 105.25 -9.20
CA ASP A 569 -21.79 106.43 -8.45
C ASP A 569 -22.83 106.76 -7.37
N LEU A 570 -22.49 106.40 -6.14
CA LEU A 570 -23.34 106.58 -4.96
C LEU A 570 -22.85 107.72 -4.05
N ASP A 571 -21.93 108.57 -4.51
CA ASP A 571 -21.43 109.69 -3.70
C ASP A 571 -22.47 110.84 -3.65
N PRO A 572 -23.11 111.12 -2.50
CA PRO A 572 -24.07 112.22 -2.40
C PRO A 572 -23.44 113.60 -2.56
N ALA A 573 -22.11 113.74 -2.46
CA ALA A 573 -21.40 115.02 -2.50
C ALA A 573 -21.02 115.51 -3.91
N LYS A 574 -21.20 114.68 -4.95
CA LYS A 574 -20.88 115.04 -6.34
C LYS A 574 -21.85 116.10 -6.90
N GLU A 575 -21.41 116.82 -7.92
CA GLU A 575 -22.22 117.82 -8.64
C GLU A 575 -23.57 117.25 -9.12
N HIS A 576 -24.65 117.97 -8.81
CA HIS A 576 -26.03 117.58 -9.11
C HIS A 576 -26.61 118.41 -10.26
N PRO A 577 -27.57 117.87 -11.03
CA PRO A 577 -28.24 118.63 -12.07
C PRO A 577 -28.91 119.91 -11.55
N LEU A 578 -28.90 120.97 -12.38
CA LEU A 578 -29.43 122.29 -12.02
C LEU A 578 -30.93 122.46 -12.30
N THR A 579 -31.65 121.43 -12.74
CA THR A 579 -33.11 121.54 -12.98
C THR A 579 -33.87 120.48 -12.20
N ALA A 580 -35.04 120.83 -11.68
CA ALA A 580 -35.87 119.89 -10.92
C ALA A 580 -36.23 118.66 -11.77
N SER A 581 -36.51 118.85 -13.06
CA SER A 581 -36.79 117.75 -14.00
C SER A 581 -35.61 116.77 -14.14
N ALA A 582 -34.37 117.28 -14.19
CA ALA A 582 -33.19 116.42 -14.26
C ALA A 582 -32.90 115.70 -12.93
N ILE A 583 -33.10 116.37 -11.78
CA ILE A 583 -33.00 115.73 -10.45
C ILE A 583 -34.08 114.66 -10.29
N GLU A 584 -35.31 114.89 -10.76
CA GLU A 584 -36.41 113.93 -10.71
C GLU A 584 -36.13 112.68 -11.57
N LYS A 585 -35.52 112.87 -12.74
CA LYS A 585 -35.06 111.75 -13.59
C LYS A 585 -34.01 110.90 -12.87
N GLU A 586 -32.99 111.53 -12.28
CA GLU A 586 -31.96 110.82 -11.51
C GLU A 586 -32.52 110.14 -10.25
N LEU A 587 -33.45 110.79 -9.53
CA LEU A 587 -34.14 110.19 -8.38
C LEU A 587 -34.90 108.92 -8.78
N ASN A 588 -35.61 108.94 -9.91
CA ASN A 588 -36.32 107.77 -10.43
C ASN A 588 -35.34 106.66 -10.85
N ASN A 589 -34.19 107.01 -11.44
CA ASN A 589 -33.14 106.04 -11.75
C ASN A 589 -32.63 105.35 -10.47
N PHE A 590 -32.30 106.11 -9.41
CA PHE A 590 -31.81 105.54 -8.15
C PHE A 590 -32.88 104.77 -7.37
N LYS A 591 -34.16 105.16 -7.44
CA LYS A 591 -35.28 104.35 -6.93
C LYS A 591 -35.41 103.03 -7.67
N GLY A 592 -35.28 103.04 -9.00
CA GLY A 592 -35.23 101.82 -9.81
C GLY A 592 -34.06 100.92 -9.44
N PHE A 593 -32.87 101.51 -9.21
CA PHE A 593 -31.70 100.79 -8.73
C PHE A 593 -31.89 100.20 -7.33
N GLU A 594 -32.51 100.93 -6.39
CA GLU A 594 -32.84 100.45 -5.05
C GLU A 594 -33.79 99.23 -5.08
N ILE A 595 -34.81 99.25 -5.95
CA ILE A 595 -35.71 98.10 -6.17
C ILE A 595 -34.93 96.92 -6.77
N SER A 596 -34.08 97.16 -7.77
CA SER A 596 -33.24 96.12 -8.37
C SER A 596 -32.30 95.49 -7.34
N LEU A 597 -31.72 96.29 -6.45
CA LEU A 597 -30.85 95.82 -5.38
C LEU A 597 -31.61 94.96 -4.37
N LYS A 598 -32.83 95.38 -3.99
CA LYS A 598 -33.71 94.58 -3.12
C LYS A 598 -34.07 93.23 -3.77
N ASN A 599 -34.43 93.23 -5.05
CA ASN A 599 -34.75 92.02 -5.80
C ASN A 599 -33.55 91.07 -5.84
N TYR A 600 -32.33 91.58 -6.04
CA TYR A 600 -31.10 90.78 -5.99
C TYR A 600 -30.87 90.12 -4.62
N GLY A 601 -31.13 90.85 -3.53
CA GLY A 601 -31.05 90.29 -2.16
C GLY A 601 -32.02 89.12 -1.93
N GLU A 602 -33.25 89.23 -2.44
CA GLU A 602 -34.29 88.20 -2.28
C GLU A 602 -34.09 86.99 -3.21
N THR A 603 -33.68 87.22 -4.46
CA THR A 603 -33.64 86.19 -5.51
C THR A 603 -32.30 85.47 -5.63
N GLU A 604 -31.18 86.11 -5.29
CA GLU A 604 -29.84 85.51 -5.44
C GLU A 604 -29.14 85.30 -4.10
N LEU A 605 -29.08 86.32 -3.24
CA LEU A 605 -28.35 86.23 -1.96
C LEU A 605 -29.05 85.33 -0.93
N SER A 606 -30.38 85.39 -0.80
CA SER A 606 -31.11 84.54 0.15
C SER A 606 -30.99 83.05 -0.19
N PRO A 607 -31.18 82.60 -1.44
CA PRO A 607 -30.90 81.21 -1.82
C PRO A 607 -29.44 80.80 -1.62
N LEU A 608 -28.47 81.67 -1.94
CA LEU A 608 -27.05 81.39 -1.72
C LEU A 608 -26.73 81.19 -0.23
N GLN A 609 -27.32 82.01 0.66
CA GLN A 609 -27.19 81.83 2.10
C GLN A 609 -27.78 80.50 2.59
N LYS A 610 -28.93 80.08 2.04
CA LYS A 610 -29.53 78.78 2.34
C LYS A 610 -28.65 77.62 1.86
N GLN A 611 -28.08 77.71 0.66
CA GLN A 611 -27.12 76.74 0.14
C GLN A 611 -25.89 76.62 1.04
N ALA A 612 -25.30 77.75 1.46
CA ALA A 612 -24.17 77.73 2.39
C ALA A 612 -24.52 77.05 3.73
N ASN A 613 -25.67 77.38 4.32
CA ASN A 613 -26.13 76.75 5.56
C ASN A 613 -26.37 75.24 5.41
N ALA A 614 -26.78 74.78 4.23
CA ALA A 614 -26.88 73.36 3.94
C ALA A 614 -25.49 72.70 3.91
N LEU A 615 -24.51 73.30 3.23
CA LEU A 615 -23.13 72.80 3.17
C LEU A 615 -22.44 72.76 4.54
N MET A 616 -22.77 73.67 5.46
CA MET A 616 -22.21 73.70 6.82
C MET A 616 -22.45 72.43 7.64
N LYS A 617 -23.42 71.59 7.25
CA LYS A 617 -23.71 70.30 7.89
C LYS A 617 -22.62 69.27 7.61
N ASP A 618 -21.94 69.38 6.48
CA ASP A 618 -20.88 68.47 6.02
C ASP A 618 -19.46 69.01 6.33
N CYS A 619 -19.38 70.12 7.08
CA CYS A 619 -18.14 70.76 7.48
C CYS A 619 -17.78 70.42 8.92
N ASP A 620 -16.47 70.37 9.18
CA ASP A 620 -15.96 70.50 10.54
C ASP A 620 -16.14 71.93 11.07
N ASP A 621 -15.79 72.16 12.35
CA ASP A 621 -16.01 73.45 13.00
C ASP A 621 -15.16 74.57 12.39
N ALA A 622 -13.97 74.25 11.88
CA ALA A 622 -13.07 75.21 11.25
C ALA A 622 -13.63 75.68 9.90
N ASP A 623 -14.05 74.74 9.06
CA ASP A 623 -14.61 75.01 7.74
C ASP A 623 -15.99 75.64 7.82
N ARG A 624 -16.80 75.27 8.84
CA ARG A 624 -18.05 75.97 9.14
C ARG A 624 -17.80 77.45 9.42
N SER A 625 -16.78 77.75 10.22
CA SER A 625 -16.41 79.13 10.57
C SER A 625 -15.93 79.93 9.35
N LYS A 626 -15.11 79.33 8.48
CA LYS A 626 -14.63 79.95 7.23
C LYS A 626 -15.79 80.24 6.27
N LEU A 627 -16.65 79.24 6.00
CA LEU A 627 -17.80 79.40 5.11
C LEU A 627 -18.75 80.47 5.63
N GLN A 628 -18.98 80.50 6.95
CA GLN A 628 -19.80 81.54 7.58
C GLN A 628 -19.20 82.94 7.39
N ALA A 629 -17.88 83.08 7.55
CA ALA A 629 -17.20 84.37 7.32
C ALA A 629 -17.31 84.84 5.87
N ILE A 630 -17.19 83.92 4.89
CA ILE A 630 -17.35 84.21 3.46
C ILE A 630 -18.75 84.78 3.17
N VAL A 631 -19.80 84.11 3.65
CA VAL A 631 -21.19 84.52 3.42
C VAL A 631 -21.51 85.84 4.15
N GLN A 632 -21.07 85.97 5.41
CA GLN A 632 -21.27 87.21 6.16
C GLN A 632 -20.52 88.40 5.54
N GLY A 633 -19.34 88.19 4.97
CA GLY A 633 -18.61 89.21 4.23
C GLY A 633 -19.42 89.75 3.05
N LEU A 634 -19.97 88.85 2.23
CA LEU A 634 -20.82 89.21 1.10
C LEU A 634 -22.09 89.96 1.53
N LEU A 635 -22.75 89.50 2.60
CA LEU A 635 -23.96 90.15 3.12
C LEU A 635 -23.66 91.56 3.65
N LYS A 636 -22.52 91.76 4.34
CA LYS A 636 -22.09 93.10 4.80
C LYS A 636 -21.81 94.05 3.63
N GLU A 637 -21.19 93.57 2.56
CA GLU A 637 -20.98 94.37 1.34
C GLU A 637 -22.32 94.80 0.72
N TYR A 638 -23.28 93.87 0.63
CA TYR A 638 -24.63 94.15 0.15
C TYR A 638 -25.39 95.16 1.03
N GLU A 639 -25.41 94.96 2.34
CA GLU A 639 -26.03 95.90 3.30
C GLU A 639 -25.41 97.30 3.21
N GLY A 640 -24.08 97.37 3.05
CA GLY A 640 -23.36 98.62 2.83
C GLY A 640 -23.78 99.32 1.54
N LEU A 641 -23.95 98.58 0.46
CA LEU A 641 -24.43 99.12 -0.83
C LEU A 641 -25.88 99.60 -0.75
N GLN A 642 -26.74 98.85 -0.06
CA GLN A 642 -28.13 99.21 0.18
C GLN A 642 -28.21 100.53 0.96
N LYS A 643 -27.41 100.67 2.01
CA LYS A 643 -27.37 101.90 2.82
C LYS A 643 -26.89 103.11 2.02
N LYS A 644 -25.84 102.96 1.20
CA LYS A 644 -25.34 104.03 0.32
C LYS A 644 -26.39 104.46 -0.71
N THR A 645 -27.05 103.48 -1.33
CA THR A 645 -28.12 103.72 -2.32
C THR A 645 -29.31 104.46 -1.69
N HIS A 646 -29.78 103.99 -0.54
CA HIS A 646 -30.88 104.61 0.19
C HIS A 646 -30.57 106.07 0.56
N ASN A 647 -29.37 106.32 1.08
CA ASN A 647 -28.92 107.69 1.40
C ASN A 647 -28.89 108.60 0.17
N LYS A 648 -28.47 108.08 -0.99
CA LYS A 648 -28.48 108.81 -2.28
C LYS A 648 -29.93 109.14 -2.70
N VAL A 649 -30.86 108.21 -2.57
CA VAL A 649 -32.30 108.44 -2.85
C VAL A 649 -32.88 109.53 -1.95
N ILE A 650 -32.58 109.51 -0.64
CA ILE A 650 -33.02 110.57 0.29
C ILE A 650 -32.45 111.92 -0.13
N CYS A 651 -31.14 112.00 -0.39
CA CYS A 651 -30.47 113.23 -0.80
C CYS A 651 -31.09 113.84 -2.07
N PHE A 652 -31.36 113.01 -3.10
CA PHE A 652 -32.03 113.48 -4.31
C PHE A 652 -33.48 113.90 -4.08
N ALA A 653 -34.20 113.25 -3.16
CA ALA A 653 -35.55 113.65 -2.80
C ALA A 653 -35.58 115.03 -2.10
N ASP A 654 -34.65 115.27 -1.18
CA ASP A 654 -34.48 116.55 -0.49
C ASP A 654 -34.06 117.65 -1.48
N LEU A 655 -33.07 117.38 -2.34
CA LEU A 655 -32.63 118.30 -3.39
C LEU A 655 -33.75 118.63 -4.37
N LEU A 656 -34.57 117.65 -4.76
CA LEU A 656 -35.72 117.87 -5.63
C LEU A 656 -36.73 118.82 -4.98
N ALA A 657 -37.02 118.66 -3.69
CA ALA A 657 -37.93 119.54 -2.96
C ALA A 657 -37.40 120.97 -2.90
N VAL A 658 -36.10 121.15 -2.60
CA VAL A 658 -35.45 122.47 -2.59
C VAL A 658 -35.44 123.10 -3.98
N ARG A 659 -35.15 122.32 -5.04
CA ARG A 659 -35.09 122.83 -6.41
C ARG A 659 -36.47 123.20 -6.95
N LYS A 660 -37.50 122.38 -6.71
CA LYS A 660 -38.90 122.70 -7.06
C LYS A 660 -39.35 123.99 -6.39
N LYS A 661 -39.00 124.19 -5.11
CA LYS A 661 -39.29 125.43 -4.39
C LYS A 661 -38.56 126.63 -5.01
N PHE A 662 -37.26 126.50 -5.29
CA PHE A 662 -36.49 127.56 -5.93
C PHE A 662 -37.01 127.93 -7.32
N GLU A 663 -37.34 126.95 -8.16
CA GLU A 663 -37.93 127.18 -9.48
C GLU A 663 -39.31 127.84 -9.37
N THR A 664 -40.14 127.43 -8.41
CA THR A 664 -41.43 128.09 -8.12
C THR A 664 -41.24 129.53 -7.65
N ASP A 665 -40.23 129.80 -6.81
CA ASP A 665 -39.93 131.15 -6.33
C ASP A 665 -39.35 132.03 -7.44
N ILE A 666 -38.55 131.48 -8.38
CA ILE A 666 -38.17 132.15 -9.63
C ILE A 666 -39.40 132.47 -10.46
N GLU A 667 -40.30 131.53 -10.68
CA GLU A 667 -41.54 131.75 -11.44
C GLU A 667 -42.39 132.86 -10.82
N LYS A 668 -42.51 132.90 -9.49
CA LYS A 668 -43.18 133.99 -8.77
C LYS A 668 -42.47 135.33 -8.93
N CYS A 669 -41.14 135.37 -8.79
CA CYS A 669 -40.36 136.59 -9.01
C CYS A 669 -40.49 137.08 -10.46
N GLN A 670 -40.48 136.17 -11.43
CA GLN A 670 -40.68 136.46 -12.84
C GLN A 670 -42.09 136.99 -13.09
N HIS A 671 -43.11 136.37 -12.50
CA HIS A 671 -44.49 136.82 -12.57
C HIS A 671 -44.65 138.21 -11.96
N TRP A 672 -44.11 138.43 -10.76
CA TRP A 672 -44.09 139.74 -10.12
C TRP A 672 -43.31 140.78 -10.93
N MET A 673 -42.15 140.44 -11.50
CA MET A 673 -41.40 141.36 -12.37
C MET A 673 -42.22 141.71 -13.61
N ASN A 674 -42.89 140.74 -14.24
CA ASN A 674 -43.78 140.99 -15.37
C ASN A 674 -44.97 141.89 -14.94
N GLU A 675 -45.59 141.63 -13.79
CA GLU A 675 -46.65 142.48 -13.23
C GLU A 675 -46.15 143.90 -12.92
N ALA A 676 -44.95 144.04 -12.34
CA ALA A 676 -44.33 145.32 -12.04
C ALA A 676 -43.92 146.08 -13.32
N GLU A 677 -43.42 145.36 -14.34
CA GLU A 677 -43.13 145.93 -15.66
C GLU A 677 -44.42 146.40 -16.34
N VAL A 678 -45.52 145.65 -16.25
CA VAL A 678 -46.86 146.06 -16.70
C VAL A 678 -47.37 147.28 -15.90
N ALA A 679 -47.17 147.32 -14.59
CA ALA A 679 -47.59 148.43 -13.73
C ALA A 679 -46.78 149.72 -13.97
N LEU A 680 -45.47 149.62 -14.20
CA LEU A 680 -44.59 150.76 -14.52
C LEU A 680 -44.75 151.26 -15.96
N SER A 681 -45.20 150.42 -16.88
CA SER A 681 -45.53 150.80 -18.25
C SER A 681 -46.96 151.35 -18.41
N ALA A 682 -47.76 151.35 -17.34
CA ALA A 682 -49.05 152.02 -17.31
C ALA A 682 -48.88 153.54 -17.26
N GLU A 683 -49.21 154.23 -18.36
CA GLU A 683 -49.31 155.70 -18.39
C GLU A 683 -50.40 156.19 -17.40
N LEU A 684 -50.01 156.92 -16.34
CA LEU A 684 -50.93 157.62 -15.44
C LEU A 684 -51.68 158.72 -16.20
N ARG A 685 -52.81 158.38 -16.82
CA ARG A 685 -53.68 159.32 -17.56
C ARG A 685 -54.86 159.82 -16.74
N THR A 686 -54.67 160.41 -15.56
CA THR A 686 -55.69 161.32 -15.00
C THR A 686 -55.07 162.37 -14.07
N SER A 687 -55.60 163.59 -14.11
CA SER A 687 -55.16 164.77 -13.35
C SER A 687 -56.00 165.03 -12.08
N ASN A 688 -56.67 164.00 -11.57
CA ASN A 688 -57.52 164.10 -10.37
C ASN A 688 -56.79 163.51 -9.15
N LEU A 689 -56.34 164.39 -8.24
CA LEU A 689 -55.48 164.06 -7.10
C LEU A 689 -56.14 163.06 -6.13
N GLU A 690 -57.46 163.13 -5.96
CA GLU A 690 -58.21 162.21 -5.08
C GLU A 690 -58.24 160.79 -5.64
N LEU A 691 -58.24 160.62 -6.97
CA LEU A 691 -58.22 159.31 -7.62
C LEU A 691 -56.82 158.67 -7.61
N ILE A 692 -55.76 159.49 -7.69
CA ILE A 692 -54.37 159.04 -7.59
C ILE A 692 -54.08 158.47 -6.20
N GLN A 693 -54.70 159.03 -5.16
CA GLN A 693 -54.53 158.57 -3.78
C GLN A 693 -55.24 157.24 -3.49
N GLU A 694 -56.27 156.91 -4.28
CA GLU A 694 -57.01 155.65 -4.20
C GLU A 694 -56.34 154.53 -5.04
N GLN A 695 -55.58 154.87 -6.09
CA GLN A 695 -54.87 153.90 -6.95
C GLN A 695 -53.46 153.52 -6.47
N LEU A 696 -52.97 154.11 -5.37
CA LEU A 696 -51.63 153.88 -4.79
C LEU A 696 -51.65 153.16 -3.43
N ASN A 697 -52.84 152.79 -2.92
CA ASN A 697 -53.03 151.78 -1.87
C ASN A 697 -53.47 150.45 -2.49
#